data_AF-A0ABD3N3S1-F1
#
_entry.id   AF-A0ABD3N3S1-F1
#
_cell.length_a   1.000
_cell.length_b   1.000
_cell.length_c   1.000
_cell.angle_alpha   90.00
_cell.angle_beta   90.00
_cell.angle_gamma   90.00
#
_symmetry.space_group_name_H-M   'P 1'
#
loop_
_entity.id
_entity.type
_entity.pdbx_description
1 polymer ?
#
loop_
_entity_poly.entity_id
_entity_poly.type
_entity_poly.pdbx_seq_one_letter_code
_entity_poly.pdbx_strand_id
1 'polypeptide(L)'
;MCNTTKERRPLIRTRETASAFSRPYVRPMFGHSNRDDKNSKYRRANQLQCVKLFALSTIGALLLASGVATISKYSLLESVRLRGKAANQYSTPAGEELIDTSSISHPFYDIWPYEKLPAWATKSPSSTLYPPPYEIPASKQVCLVHVGKTAGSTIGCQLGFNLHCSPDRVVAPGLLARYTTHMFHTNIYDCPDDVPYYLFVVRNPLERIKSAFAYDKPKDWDEFRSTMGEKYYWLRKRLYDDCSFDTLEDMALRGLRNQTTDAKGAADPECQRRAVASLLGTEHFGCHFYYNYQFHVEGIPSNATIVTIRTEHIVHDWNTVELELGGQDNIMGSPDKAVVKKNNVNTNKADSDKFLSDESIIEICRLLCNDIQMYKEILERSINLDKAQIALSMADLRASCPKEASASTCDTAKPDIKQKLLESRGYEGQTKIVSPYEKHWQGQWNLPDKMTKDYTKYPAKTSPDNEVCFVHVGKGAGVSVGCALGFNLPDCPNSGSLTSGLLPQYTTRQFHCGIYDCFDDSAYYMFVVSNPVARFIAAFNSDMPTDWEAFRSKEGDRQYKFHKELFQDCPFNSVEELISLGIANNGLGNETSKECQQRALGAIDGTGHFGTQMFYNYQYYAEGLPLGANVIVIRSEHTIDDWNSAESTVGGVSHILRSDQSQFKSVESGSAVSDLSEESTALLCEKLCNEIQVYKKIIGAAVNLSPEEKGRSLDELKESCPKEVAVDSCEVALPDITSKLYLSRGYEENLRLDLPTGDVTIGRSLHPQPPSPYEQIWPDLKLPLYMKKDRQFAIESVPSDKKTCFVHVGKTAGSTVGCAIGFNLHCSSKVTAAGVFPMYATHMFHAQMYDCEDDSAFFVFVVRNPLERMISAFNYDNPSKDWGKFRVEYGEKHYQFRKKLYMDCPFNTFDDLAQLGLSSNGNATAECRNRAAAAIEGTEHFGCHFFFNYQYHLEAIPTDATIMTIRTEHLVEDWNSVEYNLGGEREILGTDQTVLTYTNVNTASGDEFKHLSNDSMELICERLCNEIQVYKKILRRSINLSEKQVNESIEELIKSCANAASESCPSPLPDITEKLTNSRGYLKT
;
A
#
# COMPACT_ATOMS: atom_id res chain seq x y z
N MET A 1 23.58 -26.32 -10.67
CA MET A 1 23.33 -26.24 -9.22
C MET A 1 21.83 -26.38 -9.00
N CYS A 2 21.35 -27.58 -8.66
CA CYS A 2 19.96 -27.83 -8.31
C CYS A 2 19.93 -28.75 -7.10
N ASN A 3 19.44 -28.24 -5.98
CA ASN A 3 19.14 -29.04 -4.80
C ASN A 3 17.74 -28.62 -4.33
N THR A 4 16.72 -29.35 -4.75
CA THR A 4 15.38 -29.29 -4.15
C THR A 4 15.22 -30.57 -3.33
N THR A 5 15.55 -30.48 -2.04
CA THR A 5 15.24 -31.53 -1.08
C THR A 5 13.74 -31.63 -0.88
N LYS A 6 13.20 -32.80 -1.26
CA LYS A 6 11.98 -33.36 -0.68
C LYS A 6 12.08 -33.32 0.84
N GLU A 7 11.06 -32.86 1.55
CA GLU A 7 10.81 -33.40 2.89
C GLU A 7 9.33 -33.59 3.24
N ARG A 8 9.14 -34.71 3.93
CA ARG A 8 7.89 -35.37 4.29
C ARG A 8 7.09 -34.55 5.30
N ARG A 9 5.76 -34.67 5.21
CA ARG A 9 4.82 -34.35 6.30
C ARG A 9 5.27 -34.95 7.64
N PRO A 10 5.30 -34.18 8.74
CA PRO A 10 5.06 -34.69 10.07
C PRO A 10 3.62 -34.38 10.52
N LEU A 11 2.92 -35.43 10.94
CA LEU A 11 1.75 -35.35 11.82
C LEU A 11 2.20 -34.74 13.14
N ILE A 12 1.74 -33.53 13.47
CA ILE A 12 1.79 -33.00 14.84
C ILE A 12 0.37 -32.69 15.30
N ARG A 13 0.00 -33.40 16.36
CA ARG A 13 -1.12 -33.14 17.28
C ARG A 13 -0.79 -31.89 18.07
N THR A 14 -1.68 -30.90 18.09
CA THR A 14 -1.83 -30.01 19.23
C THR A 14 -3.31 -29.89 19.60
N ARG A 15 -3.56 -30.22 20.86
CA ARG A 15 -4.75 -29.93 21.64
C ARG A 15 -4.53 -28.51 22.16
N GLU A 16 -5.48 -27.60 21.98
CA GLU A 16 -5.78 -26.56 22.95
C GLU A 16 -7.15 -25.94 22.66
N THR A 17 -7.86 -25.69 23.75
CA THR A 17 -9.22 -25.18 23.86
C THR A 17 -9.26 -23.69 23.51
N ALA A 18 -10.10 -23.29 22.55
CA ALA A 18 -10.40 -21.90 22.28
C ALA A 18 -11.91 -21.66 22.25
N SER A 19 -12.29 -20.59 22.96
CA SER A 19 -13.60 -19.97 23.13
C SER A 19 -14.40 -19.83 21.83
N ALA A 20 -15.70 -20.06 21.93
CA ALA A 20 -16.64 -20.05 20.82
C ALA A 20 -17.18 -18.64 20.46
N PHE A 21 -16.33 -17.62 20.30
CA PHE A 21 -16.74 -16.32 19.74
C PHE A 21 -15.53 -15.58 19.15
N SER A 22 -15.15 -15.87 17.89
CA SER A 22 -14.27 -15.00 17.07
C SER A 22 -14.01 -15.58 15.66
N ARG A 23 -15.04 -15.68 14.80
CA ARG A 23 -14.82 -15.84 13.35
C ARG A 23 -15.71 -14.87 12.56
N PRO A 24 -15.16 -14.11 11.58
CA PRO A 24 -15.95 -13.21 10.76
C PRO A 24 -17.02 -13.97 9.96
N TYR A 25 -18.19 -13.33 9.84
CA TYR A 25 -19.45 -13.91 9.38
C TYR A 25 -19.55 -13.96 7.86
N VAL A 26 -18.66 -14.65 7.13
CA VAL A 26 -18.76 -14.67 5.66
C VAL A 26 -18.55 -16.07 5.08
N ARG A 27 -19.63 -16.63 4.51
CA ARG A 27 -19.59 -17.60 3.41
C ARG A 27 -20.44 -17.02 2.26
N PRO A 28 -20.02 -17.15 0.99
CA PRO A 28 -20.79 -16.62 -0.14
C PRO A 28 -22.10 -17.40 -0.36
N MET A 29 -23.16 -16.67 -0.72
CA MET A 29 -24.42 -17.21 -1.23
C MET A 29 -24.34 -17.39 -2.76
N PHE A 30 -25.00 -18.45 -3.26
CA PHE A 30 -25.26 -18.82 -4.66
C PHE A 30 -24.13 -19.52 -5.45
N GLY A 31 -24.08 -20.85 -5.32
CA GLY A 31 -23.56 -21.73 -6.37
C GLY A 31 -24.72 -22.25 -7.23
N HIS A 32 -24.65 -22.06 -8.55
CA HIS A 32 -25.58 -22.68 -9.50
C HIS A 32 -25.54 -24.22 -9.34
N SER A 33 -26.69 -24.80 -9.02
CA SER A 33 -26.94 -26.23 -9.07
C SER A 33 -27.03 -26.66 -10.54
N ASN A 34 -25.90 -27.09 -11.11
CA ASN A 34 -25.95 -27.99 -12.25
C ASN A 34 -26.27 -29.39 -11.71
N ARG A 35 -27.49 -29.83 -12.01
CA ARG A 35 -27.88 -31.23 -11.96
C ARG A 35 -26.89 -32.03 -12.79
N ASP A 36 -26.13 -32.89 -12.13
CA ASP A 36 -25.73 -34.16 -12.74
C ASP A 36 -25.85 -35.30 -11.73
N ASP A 37 -26.68 -36.24 -12.13
CA ASP A 37 -27.08 -37.45 -11.46
C ASP A 37 -26.13 -38.57 -11.92
N LYS A 38 -25.42 -39.22 -10.99
CA LYS A 38 -25.17 -40.68 -10.92
C LYS A 38 -23.96 -41.06 -10.05
N ASN A 39 -24.19 -42.10 -9.26
CA ASN A 39 -23.23 -43.09 -8.74
C ASN A 39 -22.17 -42.63 -7.71
N SER A 40 -22.35 -43.02 -6.44
CA SER A 40 -21.78 -44.30 -6.00
C SER A 40 -22.18 -44.67 -4.57
N LYS A 41 -22.67 -45.90 -4.42
CA LYS A 41 -22.72 -46.67 -3.18
C LYS A 41 -21.28 -47.01 -2.76
N TYR A 42 -20.90 -46.85 -1.49
CA TYR A 42 -20.46 -47.94 -0.59
C TYR A 42 -19.77 -47.45 0.70
N ARG A 43 -20.10 -48.18 1.79
CA ARG A 43 -19.27 -48.60 2.95
C ARG A 43 -19.22 -47.76 4.25
N ARG A 44 -20.07 -48.26 5.17
CA ARG A 44 -19.78 -48.87 6.49
C ARG A 44 -19.28 -48.00 7.67
N ALA A 45 -20.23 -47.81 8.58
CA ALA A 45 -20.17 -48.11 10.02
C ALA A 45 -18.96 -48.90 10.56
N ASN A 46 -18.38 -48.42 11.68
CA ASN A 46 -18.45 -49.12 12.98
C ASN A 46 -17.84 -48.35 14.16
N GLN A 47 -18.51 -48.51 15.30
CA GLN A 47 -17.99 -48.75 16.67
C GLN A 47 -17.69 -47.62 17.69
N LEU A 48 -18.67 -47.51 18.61
CA LEU A 48 -18.64 -47.81 20.06
C LEU A 48 -17.90 -46.91 21.07
N GLN A 49 -18.74 -46.34 21.96
CA GLN A 49 -18.69 -46.27 23.43
C GLN A 49 -17.38 -46.59 24.18
N CYS A 50 -17.02 -45.70 25.10
CA CYS A 50 -16.49 -46.06 26.42
C CYS A 50 -16.89 -45.02 27.48
N VAL A 51 -17.47 -45.50 28.59
CA VAL A 51 -17.81 -44.78 29.82
C VAL A 51 -16.79 -45.18 30.89
N LYS A 52 -16.23 -44.21 31.64
CA LYS A 52 -16.16 -44.15 33.12
C LYS A 52 -14.93 -43.41 33.67
N LEU A 53 -15.21 -42.56 34.67
CA LEU A 53 -14.45 -42.18 35.88
C LEU A 53 -13.27 -41.20 35.74
N PHE A 54 -13.42 -40.00 36.32
CA PHE A 54 -12.81 -39.66 37.62
C PHE A 54 -13.54 -38.47 38.27
N ALA A 55 -13.58 -38.48 39.60
CA ALA A 55 -14.39 -37.62 40.45
C ALA A 55 -13.54 -36.63 41.27
N LEU A 56 -14.22 -35.58 41.76
CA LEU A 56 -13.96 -34.76 42.95
C LEU A 56 -12.85 -33.70 42.92
N SER A 57 -13.26 -32.43 42.98
CA SER A 57 -12.80 -31.48 44.03
C SER A 57 -13.68 -30.21 44.08
N THR A 58 -14.48 -30.18 45.14
CA THR A 58 -15.03 -29.08 45.96
C THR A 58 -14.64 -27.61 45.71
N ILE A 59 -15.68 -26.80 45.44
CA ILE A 59 -16.21 -25.67 46.24
C ILE A 59 -15.20 -24.73 46.93
N GLY A 60 -15.13 -23.48 46.43
CA GLY A 60 -14.66 -22.31 47.17
C GLY A 60 -15.61 -21.13 46.89
N ALA A 61 -16.43 -20.78 47.87
CA ALA A 61 -17.48 -19.76 47.77
C ALA A 61 -16.99 -18.37 48.19
N LEU A 62 -17.47 -17.36 47.43
CA LEU A 62 -18.02 -16.07 47.85
C LEU A 62 -17.34 -15.28 49.00
N LEU A 63 -16.75 -14.14 48.61
CA LEU A 63 -16.60 -12.94 49.42
C LEU A 63 -17.46 -11.82 48.83
N LEU A 64 -18.13 -11.07 49.73
CA LEU A 64 -18.46 -9.63 49.71
C LEU A 64 -19.93 -9.33 50.04
N ALA A 65 -20.16 -8.88 51.28
CA ALA A 65 -21.11 -7.80 51.56
C ALA A 65 -20.83 -7.16 52.93
N SER A 66 -21.05 -5.84 52.97
CA SER A 66 -21.09 -4.91 54.11
C SER A 66 -19.74 -4.58 54.77
N GLY A 67 -19.35 -3.33 54.98
CA GLY A 67 -20.01 -2.04 54.81
C GLY A 67 -19.29 -1.01 55.69
N VAL A 68 -19.79 0.23 55.64
CA VAL A 68 -19.53 1.36 56.56
C VAL A 68 -18.53 2.42 56.07
N ALA A 69 -19.12 3.60 55.90
CA ALA A 69 -18.57 4.89 55.57
C ALA A 69 -17.55 5.42 56.58
N THR A 70 -16.67 6.32 56.12
CA THR A 70 -16.23 7.45 56.94
C THR A 70 -15.95 8.67 56.08
N ILE A 71 -16.64 9.75 56.42
CA ILE A 71 -16.47 11.12 55.96
C ILE A 71 -15.40 11.78 56.85
N SER A 72 -14.38 12.43 56.27
CA SER A 72 -13.96 13.77 56.71
C SER A 72 -12.80 14.36 55.91
N LYS A 73 -13.09 15.55 55.37
CA LYS A 73 -12.29 16.80 55.38
C LYS A 73 -10.89 16.76 54.76
N TYR A 74 -10.71 17.55 53.69
CA TYR A 74 -9.92 18.79 53.73
C TYR A 74 -10.39 19.76 52.64
N SER A 75 -10.53 21.04 53.00
CA SER A 75 -10.78 22.19 52.12
C SER A 75 -9.74 23.27 52.40
N LEU A 76 -9.64 24.25 51.47
CA LEU A 76 -8.93 25.53 51.51
C LEU A 76 -7.40 25.49 51.24
N LEU A 77 -6.76 26.43 50.53
CA LEU A 77 -7.16 27.56 49.65
C LEU A 77 -5.87 28.15 49.02
N GLU A 78 -5.99 28.56 47.75
CA GLU A 78 -5.44 29.75 47.06
C GLU A 78 -4.03 30.34 47.24
N SER A 79 -3.55 30.75 46.05
CA SER A 79 -2.94 32.06 45.68
C SER A 79 -1.43 32.12 45.47
N VAL A 80 -1.03 32.19 44.19
CA VAL A 80 0.18 32.94 43.78
C VAL A 80 -0.16 33.89 42.63
N ARG A 81 -0.23 35.15 43.07
CA ARG A 81 -0.12 36.45 42.38
C ARG A 81 0.73 36.45 41.10
N LEU A 82 0.13 36.79 39.97
CA LEU A 82 0.83 37.29 38.78
C LEU A 82 1.03 38.81 38.90
N ARG A 83 2.27 39.28 38.77
CA ARG A 83 2.61 40.69 38.53
C ARG A 83 2.93 40.86 37.05
N GLY A 84 2.16 41.71 36.37
CA GLY A 84 2.41 42.14 35.01
C GLY A 84 3.61 43.08 34.88
N LYS A 85 4.23 43.04 33.71
CA LYS A 85 4.95 44.17 33.10
C LYS A 85 4.59 44.24 31.62
N ALA A 86 4.42 45.48 31.17
CA ALA A 86 3.84 45.92 29.92
C ALA A 86 4.59 45.43 28.67
N ALA A 87 3.84 45.01 27.67
CA ALA A 87 4.29 44.84 26.29
C ALA A 87 3.56 45.87 25.40
N ASN A 88 4.33 46.55 24.56
CA ASN A 88 3.86 47.53 23.59
C ASN A 88 2.94 46.88 22.55
N GLN A 89 1.79 47.52 22.29
CA GLN A 89 0.87 47.19 21.21
C GLN A 89 1.51 47.52 19.85
N TYR A 90 1.71 46.51 19.02
CA TYR A 90 1.61 46.63 17.57
C TYR A 90 0.33 45.90 17.15
N SER A 91 -0.55 46.64 16.47
CA SER A 91 -1.82 46.15 15.93
C SER A 91 -1.55 45.32 14.67
N THR A 92 -1.95 44.06 14.67
CA THR A 92 -2.16 43.25 13.45
C THR A 92 -3.63 43.30 13.03
N PRO A 93 -3.94 43.31 11.72
CA PRO A 93 -5.32 43.27 11.24
C PRO A 93 -5.93 41.88 11.44
N ALA A 94 -7.20 41.86 11.81
CA ALA A 94 -8.00 40.66 11.98
C ALA A 94 -8.52 40.15 10.64
N GLY A 95 -8.38 38.84 10.40
CA GLY A 95 -9.14 38.10 9.39
C GLY A 95 -8.29 37.15 8.57
N GLU A 96 -7.84 36.04 9.16
CA GLU A 96 -7.42 34.85 8.41
C GLU A 96 -7.92 33.60 9.14
N GLU A 97 -8.64 32.76 8.40
CA GLU A 97 -9.12 31.45 8.82
C GLU A 97 -7.95 30.53 9.19
N LEU A 98 -8.15 29.66 10.19
CA LEU A 98 -7.23 28.59 10.54
C LEU A 98 -7.15 27.60 9.36
N ILE A 99 -6.12 27.78 8.53
CA ILE A 99 -5.72 26.80 7.50
C ILE A 99 -5.19 25.56 8.22
N ASP A 100 -5.73 24.39 7.86
CA ASP A 100 -5.26 23.08 8.32
C ASP A 100 -3.77 22.88 7.99
N THR A 101 -2.96 22.65 9.02
CA THR A 101 -1.49 22.57 8.94
C THR A 101 -0.99 21.19 8.54
N SER A 102 -1.77 20.41 7.77
CA SER A 102 -1.43 19.06 7.31
C SER A 102 -0.95 19.06 5.85
N SER A 103 0.10 18.27 5.54
CA SER A 103 0.63 17.90 4.19
C SER A 103 1.99 18.46 3.68
N ILE A 104 3.04 18.66 4.52
CA ILE A 104 4.34 18.24 3.96
C ILE A 104 4.23 16.72 3.91
N SER A 105 4.33 16.14 2.72
CA SER A 105 4.52 14.70 2.65
C SER A 105 5.88 14.38 3.25
N HIS A 106 5.88 13.83 4.46
CA HIS A 106 7.08 13.30 5.08
C HIS A 106 7.30 11.90 4.49
N PRO A 107 8.43 11.62 3.80
CA PRO A 107 8.74 10.29 3.30
C PRO A 107 8.66 9.22 4.39
N PHE A 108 8.83 9.63 5.66
CA PHE A 108 8.57 8.76 6.80
C PHE A 108 7.18 8.11 6.77
N TYR A 109 6.12 8.82 6.41
CA TYR A 109 4.78 8.22 6.37
C TYR A 109 4.57 7.30 5.16
N ASP A 110 5.29 7.53 4.06
CA ASP A 110 5.28 6.63 2.91
C ASP A 110 5.98 5.30 3.24
N ILE A 111 7.02 5.36 4.07
CA ILE A 111 7.81 4.20 4.49
C ILE A 111 7.15 3.47 5.67
N TRP A 112 6.63 4.20 6.65
CA TRP A 112 6.01 3.70 7.88
C TRP A 112 4.61 4.30 8.08
N PRO A 113 3.60 3.89 7.30
CA PRO A 113 2.27 4.52 7.27
C PRO A 113 1.50 4.45 8.60
N TYR A 114 1.90 3.54 9.50
CA TYR A 114 1.27 3.36 10.81
C TYR A 114 2.07 3.98 11.96
N GLU A 115 3.27 4.48 11.71
CA GLU A 115 4.10 5.11 12.74
C GLU A 115 3.97 6.63 12.70
N LYS A 116 4.09 7.26 13.86
CA LYS A 116 4.15 8.72 13.95
C LYS A 116 5.61 9.15 13.83
N LEU A 117 5.89 10.10 12.92
CA LEU A 117 7.20 10.75 12.87
C LEU A 117 7.57 11.22 14.29
N PRO A 118 8.73 10.83 14.83
CA PRO A 118 9.08 11.15 16.21
C PRO A 118 9.04 12.65 16.46
N ALA A 119 8.57 13.07 17.63
CA ALA A 119 8.41 14.50 17.94
C ALA A 119 9.71 15.30 17.75
N TRP A 120 10.87 14.70 18.02
CA TRP A 120 12.17 15.36 17.82
C TRP A 120 12.50 15.62 16.35
N ALA A 121 11.87 14.90 15.41
CA ALA A 121 12.00 15.07 13.97
C ALA A 121 10.99 16.07 13.38
N THR A 122 10.02 16.54 14.17
CA THR A 122 9.08 17.57 13.73
C THR A 122 9.61 18.97 14.09
N LYS A 123 9.24 19.96 13.27
CA LYS A 123 9.41 21.38 13.61
C LYS A 123 8.34 21.82 14.61
N SER A 124 8.67 22.78 15.47
CA SER A 124 7.66 23.33 16.39
C SER A 124 6.62 24.17 15.65
N PRO A 125 5.32 23.96 15.88
CA PRO A 125 4.27 24.82 15.32
C PRO A 125 4.38 26.27 15.77
N SER A 126 5.05 26.54 16.91
CA SER A 126 5.15 27.89 17.47
C SER A 126 6.20 28.77 16.82
N SER A 127 6.99 28.26 15.86
CA SER A 127 7.91 29.10 15.08
C SER A 127 7.13 29.92 14.04
N THR A 128 6.38 30.92 14.53
CA THR A 128 5.63 31.92 13.75
C THR A 128 6.47 32.75 12.77
N LEU A 129 7.79 32.54 12.76
CA LEU A 129 8.76 33.23 11.90
C LEU A 129 8.83 32.70 10.47
N TYR A 130 8.28 31.52 10.19
CA TYR A 130 8.36 30.93 8.86
C TYR A 130 6.97 30.51 8.37
N PRO A 131 6.63 30.81 7.10
CA PRO A 131 5.39 30.31 6.53
C PRO A 131 5.34 28.78 6.67
N PRO A 132 4.14 28.20 6.78
CA PRO A 132 4.01 26.77 6.90
C PRO A 132 4.75 26.12 5.70
N PRO A 133 5.50 25.03 5.94
CA PRO A 133 6.56 24.54 5.06
C PRO A 133 6.18 24.13 3.62
N TYR A 134 4.90 24.17 3.29
CA TYR A 134 4.28 23.95 1.96
C TYR A 134 4.74 24.92 0.87
N GLU A 135 5.37 26.03 1.23
CA GLU A 135 5.87 27.03 0.27
C GLU A 135 7.33 26.83 -0.16
N ILE A 136 8.03 25.79 0.31
CA ILE A 136 9.44 25.58 -0.03
C ILE A 136 9.53 24.71 -1.29
N PRO A 137 9.99 25.24 -2.44
CA PRO A 137 10.14 24.43 -3.65
C PRO A 137 11.03 23.22 -3.37
N ALA A 138 10.70 22.06 -3.93
CA ALA A 138 11.49 20.83 -3.80
C ALA A 138 12.98 21.07 -4.12
N SER A 139 13.26 21.88 -5.16
CA SER A 139 14.60 22.32 -5.58
C SER A 139 15.38 23.19 -4.57
N LYS A 140 14.78 23.55 -3.44
CA LYS A 140 15.40 24.32 -2.36
C LYS A 140 15.43 23.59 -1.03
N GLN A 141 14.80 22.42 -0.91
CA GLN A 141 14.73 21.70 0.36
C GLN A 141 16.12 21.19 0.78
N VAL A 142 16.31 21.13 2.10
CA VAL A 142 17.52 20.62 2.74
C VAL A 142 17.12 19.52 3.72
N CYS A 143 17.84 18.39 3.71
CA CYS A 143 17.69 17.37 4.75
C CYS A 143 18.86 17.42 5.74
N LEU A 144 18.56 17.57 7.03
CA LEU A 144 19.57 17.53 8.09
C LEU A 144 20.03 16.10 8.34
N VAL A 145 21.33 15.82 8.16
CA VAL A 145 21.96 14.55 8.51
C VAL A 145 22.68 14.67 9.84
N HIS A 146 22.06 14.16 10.91
CA HIS A 146 22.57 14.26 12.27
C HIS A 146 23.30 12.98 12.70
N VAL A 147 24.64 13.04 12.65
CA VAL A 147 25.52 11.92 13.00
C VAL A 147 25.97 11.99 14.46
N GLY A 148 25.45 11.13 15.33
CA GLY A 148 25.99 10.94 16.68
C GLY A 148 26.06 12.22 17.53
N LYS A 149 27.22 12.50 18.16
CA LYS A 149 27.45 13.70 19.01
C LYS A 149 28.25 14.80 18.30
N THR A 150 27.80 15.20 17.11
CA THR A 150 28.39 16.29 16.32
C THR A 150 27.74 17.66 16.56
N ALA A 151 27.04 17.85 17.69
CA ALA A 151 26.19 19.03 17.93
C ALA A 151 24.96 19.15 17.01
N GLY A 152 24.56 18.08 16.31
CA GLY A 152 23.37 18.09 15.46
C GLY A 152 22.06 18.31 16.22
N SER A 153 21.96 17.95 17.51
CA SER A 153 20.82 18.39 18.34
C SER A 153 20.78 19.91 18.53
N THR A 154 21.95 20.53 18.78
CA THR A 154 22.04 21.99 18.92
C THR A 154 21.68 22.69 17.61
N ILE A 155 22.21 22.21 16.49
CA ILE A 155 21.92 22.75 15.16
C ILE A 155 20.46 22.48 14.77
N GLY A 156 19.96 21.27 14.94
CA GLY A 156 18.56 20.92 14.69
C GLY A 156 17.60 21.80 15.48
N CYS A 157 17.96 22.15 16.72
CA CYS A 157 17.21 23.11 17.51
C CYS A 157 17.18 24.51 16.91
N GLN A 158 18.33 25.00 16.43
CA GLN A 158 18.45 26.27 15.71
C GLN A 158 17.73 26.25 14.36
N LEU A 159 17.56 25.09 13.73
CA LEU A 159 16.80 24.90 12.49
C LEU A 159 15.28 24.76 12.73
N GLY A 160 14.85 24.71 13.99
CA GLY A 160 13.44 24.67 14.39
C GLY A 160 12.89 23.30 14.76
N PHE A 161 13.66 22.22 14.63
CA PHE A 161 13.25 20.88 15.07
C PHE A 161 13.11 20.79 16.59
N ASN A 162 12.26 19.90 17.12
CA ASN A 162 12.09 19.72 18.57
C ASN A 162 13.19 18.84 19.20
N LEU A 163 14.33 18.69 18.56
CA LEU A 163 15.42 17.82 18.98
C LEU A 163 16.17 18.38 20.20
N HIS A 164 15.80 17.94 21.40
CA HIS A 164 16.37 18.36 22.69
C HIS A 164 16.30 19.88 22.95
N CYS A 165 15.23 20.50 22.47
CA CYS A 165 15.03 21.92 22.58
C CYS A 165 14.25 22.33 23.83
N SER A 166 14.64 23.47 24.39
CA SER A 166 13.78 24.19 25.34
C SER A 166 12.57 24.81 24.61
N PRO A 167 11.41 24.95 25.27
CA PRO A 167 10.23 25.61 24.70
C PRO A 167 10.45 27.08 24.32
N ASP A 168 11.41 27.76 24.96
CA ASP A 168 11.76 29.17 24.76
C ASP A 168 12.87 29.38 23.70
N ARG A 169 13.15 28.36 22.88
CA ARG A 169 14.20 28.44 21.86
C ARG A 169 13.95 29.54 20.83
N VAL A 170 15.03 30.16 20.39
CA VAL A 170 15.05 31.06 19.23
C VAL A 170 15.57 30.26 18.04
N VAL A 171 14.78 30.17 16.98
CA VAL A 171 15.19 29.59 15.69
C VAL A 171 16.14 30.58 15.02
N ALA A 172 17.24 30.10 14.45
CA ALA A 172 18.18 30.93 13.74
C ALA A 172 17.47 31.63 12.55
N PRO A 173 17.77 32.91 12.29
CA PRO A 173 17.32 33.57 11.08
C PRO A 173 17.99 32.93 9.85
N GLY A 174 17.41 33.13 8.67
CA GLY A 174 18.03 32.78 7.39
C GLY A 174 17.30 31.71 6.57
N LEU A 175 17.87 31.40 5.40
CA LEU A 175 17.32 30.41 4.47
C LEU A 175 17.60 28.99 4.96
N LEU A 176 18.68 28.73 5.69
CA LEU A 176 19.01 27.38 6.13
C LEU A 176 17.95 26.82 7.08
N ALA A 177 17.56 27.59 8.10
CA ALA A 177 16.49 27.21 9.02
C ALA A 177 15.14 27.10 8.30
N ARG A 178 14.89 27.96 7.31
CA ARG A 178 13.68 27.92 6.49
C ARG A 178 13.63 26.65 5.65
N TYR A 179 14.66 26.39 4.84
CA TYR A 179 14.72 25.34 3.82
C TYR A 179 15.01 23.94 4.35
N THR A 180 15.51 23.81 5.59
CA THR A 180 15.70 22.47 6.18
C THR A 180 14.36 21.90 6.62
N THR A 181 13.70 21.10 5.80
CA THR A 181 12.36 20.55 6.06
C THR A 181 12.39 19.15 6.66
N HIS A 182 13.48 18.41 6.44
CA HIS A 182 13.59 17.00 6.74
C HIS A 182 14.80 16.68 7.62
N MET A 183 14.84 15.47 8.21
CA MET A 183 15.99 15.01 8.97
C MET A 183 16.24 13.50 8.81
N PHE A 184 17.51 13.12 8.70
CA PHE A 184 18.01 11.78 8.88
C PHE A 184 18.81 11.69 10.17
N HIS A 185 18.26 11.01 11.17
CA HIS A 185 18.90 10.83 12.47
C HIS A 185 18.59 9.45 13.04
N THR A 186 19.62 8.75 13.52
CA THR A 186 19.51 7.36 14.00
C THR A 186 18.91 6.44 12.94
N ASN A 187 17.92 5.61 13.26
CA ASN A 187 17.21 4.75 12.31
C ASN A 187 16.02 5.41 11.62
N ILE A 188 15.86 6.73 11.73
CA ILE A 188 14.74 7.45 11.14
C ILE A 188 15.25 8.24 9.94
N TYR A 189 14.84 7.80 8.76
CA TYR A 189 15.14 8.43 7.48
C TYR A 189 13.89 9.17 6.98
N ASP A 190 13.83 10.49 7.21
CA ASP A 190 12.75 11.36 6.71
C ASP A 190 13.22 12.25 5.53
N CYS A 191 14.31 11.89 4.85
CA CYS A 191 14.79 12.64 3.68
C CYS A 191 14.16 12.07 2.40
N PRO A 192 13.61 12.91 1.51
CA PRO A 192 13.39 12.51 0.12
C PRO A 192 14.74 12.19 -0.53
N ASP A 193 14.84 11.14 -1.35
CA ASP A 193 16.08 10.83 -2.08
C ASP A 193 16.40 11.86 -3.17
N ASP A 194 15.40 12.62 -3.61
CA ASP A 194 15.54 13.72 -4.57
C ASP A 194 15.75 15.08 -3.89
N VAL A 195 15.95 15.11 -2.56
CA VAL A 195 16.25 16.36 -1.86
C VAL A 195 17.55 16.95 -2.41
N PRO A 196 17.57 18.23 -2.82
CA PRO A 196 18.73 18.82 -3.49
C PRO A 196 19.98 18.87 -2.62
N TYR A 197 19.81 19.06 -1.30
CA TYR A 197 20.92 19.25 -0.36
C TYR A 197 20.79 18.35 0.87
N TYR A 198 21.89 17.72 1.25
CA TYR A 198 22.04 17.02 2.52
C TYR A 198 23.02 17.78 3.42
N LEU A 199 22.51 18.31 4.52
CA LEU A 199 23.27 19.06 5.51
C LEU A 199 23.88 18.13 6.53
N PHE A 200 25.17 17.82 6.39
CA PHE A 200 25.90 17.07 7.41
C PHE A 200 26.38 17.99 8.52
N VAL A 201 26.13 17.57 9.76
CA VAL A 201 26.81 18.15 10.91
C VAL A 201 27.93 17.20 11.31
N VAL A 202 29.18 17.65 11.17
CA VAL A 202 30.36 16.83 11.40
C VAL A 202 31.23 17.35 12.54
N ARG A 203 32.06 16.45 13.05
CA ARG A 203 33.08 16.68 14.07
C ARG A 203 34.23 15.72 13.81
N ASN A 204 35.45 16.12 14.15
CA ASN A 204 36.60 15.20 14.18
C ASN A 204 36.18 13.85 14.81
N PRO A 205 36.36 12.71 14.10
CA PRO A 205 35.85 11.41 14.54
C PRO A 205 36.29 10.98 15.95
N LEU A 206 37.53 11.27 16.36
CA LEU A 206 38.01 10.96 17.70
C LEU A 206 37.28 11.80 18.76
N GLU A 207 37.14 13.11 18.51
CA GLU A 207 36.41 14.02 19.40
C GLU A 207 34.90 13.72 19.47
N ARG A 208 34.32 13.24 18.36
CA ARG A 208 32.94 12.73 18.31
C ARG A 208 32.79 11.53 19.24
N ILE A 209 33.69 10.54 19.17
CA ILE A 209 33.62 9.33 20.00
C ILE A 209 33.86 9.63 21.49
N LYS A 210 34.80 10.52 21.83
CA LYS A 210 34.95 11.02 23.21
C LYS A 210 33.63 11.60 23.73
N SER A 211 32.97 12.43 22.92
CA SER A 211 31.70 13.03 23.27
C SER A 211 30.55 12.03 23.34
N ALA A 212 30.54 11.01 22.46
CA ALA A 212 29.55 9.95 22.44
C ALA A 212 29.67 9.06 23.69
N PHE A 213 30.88 8.63 24.04
CA PHE A 213 31.15 7.81 25.21
C PHE A 213 30.67 8.50 26.50
N ALA A 214 31.10 9.75 26.70
CA ALA A 214 30.75 10.52 27.90
C ALA A 214 29.24 10.83 27.99
N TYR A 215 28.55 10.92 26.85
CA TYR A 215 27.10 11.13 26.82
C TYR A 215 26.32 9.82 27.03
N ASP A 216 26.82 8.72 26.47
CA ASP A 216 26.10 7.45 26.46
C ASP A 216 26.25 6.68 27.78
N LYS A 217 27.34 6.84 28.53
CA LYS A 217 27.49 6.21 29.84
C LYS A 217 26.55 6.88 30.86
N PRO A 218 25.57 6.16 31.43
CA PRO A 218 24.71 6.71 32.47
C PRO A 218 25.51 6.99 33.75
N LYS A 219 25.21 8.11 34.42
CA LYS A 219 25.74 8.39 35.76
C LYS A 219 24.97 7.63 36.84
N ASP A 220 23.67 7.43 36.61
CA ASP A 220 22.75 6.67 37.46
C ASP A 220 22.03 5.65 36.56
N TRP A 221 22.32 4.37 36.79
CA TRP A 221 21.78 3.27 36.01
C TRP A 221 20.30 2.99 36.29
N ASP A 222 19.84 3.25 37.52
CA ASP A 222 18.44 3.04 37.91
C ASP A 222 17.56 4.15 37.32
N GLU A 223 18.01 5.40 37.39
CA GLU A 223 17.34 6.53 36.73
C GLU A 223 17.30 6.31 35.21
N PHE A 224 18.42 5.89 34.61
CA PHE A 224 18.47 5.61 33.18
C PHE A 224 17.51 4.49 32.76
N ARG A 225 17.45 3.40 33.54
CA ARG A 225 16.49 2.31 33.32
C ARG A 225 15.05 2.79 33.41
N SER A 226 14.74 3.67 34.37
CA SER A 226 13.40 4.23 34.54
C SER A 226 12.97 5.17 33.41
N THR A 227 13.91 5.95 32.87
CA THR A 227 13.64 7.00 31.87
C THR A 227 13.68 6.48 30.44
N MET A 228 14.66 5.63 30.12
CA MET A 228 14.87 5.11 28.76
C MET A 228 14.27 3.72 28.56
N GLY A 229 13.92 3.01 29.64
CA GLY A 229 13.31 1.68 29.59
C GLY A 229 14.31 0.54 29.50
N GLU A 230 13.79 -0.67 29.73
CA GLU A 230 14.55 -1.92 29.91
C GLU A 230 15.45 -2.26 28.72
N LYS A 231 14.94 -2.09 27.49
CA LYS A 231 15.66 -2.41 26.26
C LYS A 231 16.97 -1.62 26.16
N TYR A 232 16.90 -0.30 26.31
CA TYR A 232 18.08 0.57 26.19
C TYR A 232 19.03 0.41 27.37
N TYR A 233 18.50 0.17 28.57
CA TYR A 233 19.29 -0.17 29.75
C TYR A 233 20.21 -1.37 29.47
N TRP A 234 19.67 -2.50 28.99
CA TRP A 234 20.49 -3.69 28.73
C TRP A 234 21.51 -3.50 27.62
N LEU A 235 21.19 -2.76 26.56
CA LEU A 235 22.13 -2.49 25.47
C LEU A 235 23.36 -1.72 25.99
N ARG A 236 23.16 -0.69 26.80
CA ARG A 236 24.25 0.10 27.38
C ARG A 236 24.98 -0.65 28.50
N LYS A 237 24.25 -1.32 29.39
CA LYS A 237 24.83 -2.08 30.52
C LYS A 237 25.86 -3.10 30.03
N ARG A 238 25.57 -3.81 28.93
CA ARG A 238 26.46 -4.81 28.34
C ARG A 238 27.82 -4.26 27.91
N LEU A 239 27.89 -2.99 27.52
CA LEU A 239 29.14 -2.37 27.10
C LEU A 239 29.82 -1.66 28.27
N TYR A 240 29.10 -0.83 29.03
CA TYR A 240 29.73 0.03 30.04
C TYR A 240 29.92 -0.67 31.39
N ASP A 241 28.86 -1.30 31.91
CA ASP A 241 28.85 -1.88 33.27
C ASP A 241 29.45 -3.30 33.28
N ASP A 242 28.94 -4.19 32.43
CA ASP A 242 29.37 -5.61 32.38
C ASP A 242 30.86 -5.75 32.04
N CYS A 243 31.39 -4.85 31.20
CA CYS A 243 32.81 -4.83 30.81
C CYS A 243 33.68 -3.92 31.67
N SER A 244 33.06 -3.18 32.62
CA SER A 244 33.73 -2.21 33.48
C SER A 244 34.57 -1.20 32.67
N PHE A 245 33.99 -0.68 31.59
CA PHE A 245 34.57 0.40 30.80
C PHE A 245 34.13 1.72 31.40
N ASP A 246 34.83 2.12 32.47
CA ASP A 246 34.45 3.31 33.20
C ASP A 246 34.77 4.60 32.44
N THR A 247 35.88 4.57 31.71
CA THR A 247 36.36 5.67 30.88
C THR A 247 36.59 5.17 29.46
N LEU A 248 36.70 6.10 28.49
CA LEU A 248 37.08 5.72 27.12
C LEU A 248 38.51 5.16 27.08
N GLU A 249 39.37 5.59 28.00
CA GLU A 249 40.72 5.05 28.21
C GLU A 249 40.67 3.56 28.61
N ASP A 250 39.76 3.18 29.52
CA ASP A 250 39.58 1.77 29.91
C ASP A 250 39.14 0.91 28.72
N MET A 251 38.19 1.40 27.94
CA MET A 251 37.73 0.71 26.73
C MET A 251 38.88 0.52 25.74
N ALA A 252 39.72 1.54 25.54
CA ALA A 252 40.86 1.46 24.63
C ALA A 252 41.95 0.49 25.12
N LEU A 253 42.44 0.68 26.35
CA LEU A 253 43.56 -0.10 26.87
C LEU A 253 43.19 -1.56 27.16
N ARG A 254 41.96 -1.83 27.61
CA ARG A 254 41.52 -3.16 28.05
C ARG A 254 40.69 -3.89 26.99
N GLY A 255 39.88 -3.16 26.23
CA GLY A 255 38.94 -3.71 25.26
C GLY A 255 39.48 -3.78 23.82
N LEU A 256 40.32 -2.85 23.39
CA LEU A 256 40.78 -2.80 21.98
C LEU A 256 42.18 -3.37 21.77
N ARG A 257 43.02 -3.38 22.82
CA ARG A 257 44.37 -3.86 22.72
C ARG A 257 44.37 -5.38 22.54
N ASN A 258 45.04 -5.85 21.49
CA ASN A 258 45.22 -7.28 21.22
C ASN A 258 46.23 -7.89 22.21
N GLN A 259 45.84 -7.98 23.47
CA GLN A 259 46.61 -8.67 24.51
C GLN A 259 46.17 -10.12 24.58
N THR A 260 47.12 -11.02 24.84
CA THR A 260 46.77 -12.38 25.23
C THR A 260 45.89 -12.32 26.49
N THR A 261 44.90 -13.20 26.59
CA THR A 261 43.92 -13.25 27.70
C THR A 261 44.54 -13.33 29.10
N ASP A 262 45.83 -13.64 29.18
CA ASP A 262 46.61 -13.76 30.41
C ASP A 262 47.23 -12.44 30.89
N ALA A 263 47.16 -11.37 30.10
CA ALA A 263 47.70 -10.07 30.49
C ALA A 263 46.84 -9.46 31.60
N LYS A 264 47.45 -9.19 32.76
CA LYS A 264 46.80 -8.58 33.91
C LYS A 264 46.18 -7.23 33.52
N GLY A 265 44.84 -7.19 33.44
CA GLY A 265 44.06 -6.00 33.09
C GLY A 265 43.31 -6.06 31.76
N ALA A 266 43.57 -7.06 30.91
CA ALA A 266 42.78 -7.27 29.69
C ALA A 266 41.31 -7.52 30.03
N ALA A 267 40.39 -6.95 29.23
CA ALA A 267 38.99 -7.34 29.28
C ALA A 267 38.83 -8.78 28.76
N ASP A 268 37.77 -9.46 29.17
CA ASP A 268 37.46 -10.79 28.61
C ASP A 268 37.17 -10.69 27.10
N PRO A 269 37.30 -11.80 26.35
CA PRO A 269 37.15 -11.78 24.89
C PRO A 269 35.80 -11.26 24.39
N GLU A 270 34.72 -11.46 25.15
CA GLU A 270 33.40 -10.95 24.78
C GLU A 270 33.36 -9.42 24.93
N CYS A 271 33.94 -8.87 25.99
CA CYS A 271 34.07 -7.43 26.17
C CYS A 271 35.00 -6.77 25.15
N GLN A 272 36.08 -7.44 24.74
CA GLN A 272 36.92 -6.98 23.63
C GLN A 272 36.13 -6.91 22.32
N ARG A 273 35.37 -7.97 22.02
CA ARG A 273 34.48 -8.04 20.85
C ARG A 273 33.44 -6.92 20.86
N ARG A 274 32.80 -6.65 22.01
CA ARG A 274 31.82 -5.56 22.18
C ARG A 274 32.44 -4.18 21.98
N ALA A 275 33.64 -3.94 22.50
CA ALA A 275 34.34 -2.67 22.32
C ALA A 275 34.66 -2.41 20.83
N VAL A 276 35.17 -3.42 20.12
CA VAL A 276 35.43 -3.35 18.67
C VAL A 276 34.13 -3.13 17.89
N ALA A 277 33.09 -3.94 18.15
CA ALA A 277 31.82 -3.86 17.45
C ALA A 277 31.10 -2.51 17.69
N SER A 278 31.24 -1.93 18.88
CA SER A 278 30.73 -0.59 19.21
C SER A 278 31.39 0.48 18.34
N LEU A 279 32.73 0.52 18.27
CA LEU A 279 33.44 1.53 17.47
C LEU A 279 33.24 1.37 15.97
N LEU A 280 33.11 0.14 15.48
CA LEU A 280 32.79 -0.14 14.07
C LEU A 280 31.31 0.11 13.74
N GLY A 281 30.45 0.27 14.75
CA GLY A 281 29.01 0.47 14.57
C GLY A 281 28.28 -0.77 14.02
N THR A 282 28.82 -1.97 14.26
CA THR A 282 28.26 -3.26 13.82
C THR A 282 27.29 -3.88 14.83
N GLU A 283 27.37 -3.48 16.10
CA GLU A 283 26.40 -3.87 17.14
C GLU A 283 25.86 -2.65 17.90
N HIS A 284 24.58 -2.71 18.26
CA HIS A 284 23.87 -1.58 18.85
C HIS A 284 24.02 -1.55 20.38
N PHE A 285 25.11 -0.96 20.89
CA PHE A 285 25.26 -0.67 22.33
C PHE A 285 24.82 0.74 22.71
N GLY A 286 24.79 1.64 21.73
CA GLY A 286 24.31 3.02 21.86
C GLY A 286 24.15 3.64 20.47
N CYS A 287 23.14 4.49 20.29
CA CYS A 287 22.81 5.05 18.99
C CYS A 287 23.93 5.93 18.41
N HIS A 288 24.72 6.63 19.24
CA HIS A 288 25.78 7.53 18.75
C HIS A 288 27.04 6.80 18.24
N PHE A 289 27.26 5.56 18.68
CA PHE A 289 28.31 4.68 18.16
C PHE A 289 27.81 3.89 16.96
N TYR A 290 26.60 3.36 17.08
CA TYR A 290 26.00 2.54 16.06
C TYR A 290 25.79 3.35 14.78
N TYR A 291 25.02 4.43 14.78
CA TYR A 291 24.77 5.25 13.58
C TYR A 291 25.92 6.24 13.33
N ASN A 292 27.04 5.70 12.82
CA ASN A 292 28.28 6.43 12.52
C ASN A 292 28.27 7.10 11.12
N TYR A 293 29.39 7.67 10.66
CA TYR A 293 29.44 8.37 9.36
C TYR A 293 29.18 7.42 8.21
N GLN A 294 29.69 6.19 8.26
CA GLN A 294 29.45 5.18 7.22
C GLN A 294 27.96 4.97 6.99
N PHE A 295 27.20 4.79 8.08
CA PHE A 295 25.76 4.59 8.00
C PHE A 295 25.04 5.76 7.31
N HIS A 296 25.39 6.99 7.64
CA HIS A 296 24.73 8.14 7.06
C HIS A 296 25.15 8.44 5.62
N VAL A 297 26.42 8.21 5.26
CA VAL A 297 26.92 8.41 3.89
C VAL A 297 26.36 7.36 2.93
N GLU A 298 26.30 6.09 3.36
CA GLU A 298 25.71 5.02 2.53
C GLU A 298 24.17 5.05 2.52
N GLY A 299 23.55 5.73 3.49
CA GLY A 299 22.09 5.85 3.59
C GLY A 299 21.48 6.91 2.66
N ILE A 300 22.29 7.77 2.05
CA ILE A 300 21.85 8.81 1.12
C ILE A 300 22.28 8.49 -0.33
N PRO A 301 21.66 9.12 -1.34
CA PRO A 301 22.07 8.95 -2.74
C PRO A 301 23.55 9.27 -2.97
N SER A 302 24.21 8.48 -3.83
CA SER A 302 25.63 8.68 -4.15
C SER A 302 25.92 9.99 -4.88
N ASN A 303 24.93 10.51 -5.62
CA ASN A 303 24.97 11.80 -6.32
C ASN A 303 24.44 12.98 -5.48
N ALA A 304 24.08 12.76 -4.21
CA ALA A 304 23.59 13.81 -3.33
C ALA A 304 24.58 14.97 -3.20
N THR A 305 24.08 16.20 -3.29
CA THR A 305 24.84 17.42 -3.00
C THR A 305 24.97 17.57 -1.48
N ILE A 306 26.20 17.60 -0.99
CA ILE A 306 26.48 17.72 0.44
C ILE A 306 26.84 19.16 0.77
N VAL A 307 26.25 19.66 1.86
CA VAL A 307 26.73 20.86 2.56
C VAL A 307 27.06 20.47 4.00
N THR A 308 28.09 21.08 4.58
CA THR A 308 28.62 20.64 5.87
C THR A 308 28.80 21.79 6.85
N ILE A 309 28.37 21.56 8.10
CA ILE A 309 28.72 22.40 9.25
C ILE A 309 29.64 21.59 10.17
N ARG A 310 30.86 22.09 10.37
CA ARG A 310 31.83 21.49 11.28
C ARG A 310 31.65 22.06 12.67
N THR A 311 31.67 21.19 13.69
CA THR A 311 31.44 21.57 15.10
C THR A 311 32.44 22.62 15.59
N GLU A 312 33.68 22.55 15.12
CA GLU A 312 34.75 23.49 15.44
C GLU A 312 34.57 24.88 14.77
N HIS A 313 33.73 24.97 13.73
CA HIS A 313 33.57 26.16 12.88
C HIS A 313 32.09 26.53 12.63
N ILE A 314 31.17 26.16 13.54
CA ILE A 314 29.71 26.27 13.36
C ILE A 314 29.26 27.60 12.75
N VAL A 315 29.68 28.75 13.32
CA VAL A 315 29.23 30.07 12.86
C VAL A 315 29.67 30.35 11.43
N HIS A 316 30.92 30.03 11.12
CA HIS A 316 31.48 30.30 9.80
C HIS A 316 30.84 29.41 8.74
N ASP A 317 30.78 28.10 9.01
CA ASP A 317 30.21 27.13 8.07
C ASP A 317 28.70 27.35 7.90
N TRP A 318 27.97 27.75 8.95
CA TRP A 318 26.56 28.14 8.82
C TRP A 318 26.38 29.28 7.83
N ASN A 319 27.21 30.34 7.93
CA ASN A 319 27.14 31.47 7.01
C ASN A 319 27.52 31.06 5.57
N THR A 320 28.46 30.13 5.37
CA THR A 320 28.76 29.65 4.00
C THR A 320 27.62 28.81 3.44
N VAL A 321 26.97 27.97 4.24
CA VAL A 321 25.77 27.24 3.80
C VAL A 321 24.63 28.21 3.45
N GLU A 322 24.41 29.25 4.25
CA GLU A 322 23.43 30.30 3.92
C GLU A 322 23.71 30.93 2.55
N LEU A 323 24.98 31.24 2.24
CA LEU A 323 25.37 31.77 0.94
C LEU A 323 25.11 30.80 -0.21
N GLU A 324 25.43 29.50 -0.04
CA GLU A 324 25.13 28.46 -1.04
C GLU A 324 23.63 28.33 -1.32
N LEU A 325 22.79 28.58 -0.32
CA LEU A 325 21.33 28.58 -0.47
C LEU A 325 20.77 29.89 -1.06
N GLY A 326 21.63 30.88 -1.34
CA GLY A 326 21.25 32.20 -1.87
C GLY A 326 20.89 33.23 -0.80
N GLY A 327 21.28 32.97 0.45
CA GLY A 327 21.06 33.83 1.61
C GLY A 327 22.07 34.98 1.72
N GLN A 328 22.08 35.62 2.90
CA GLN A 328 23.02 36.70 3.21
C GLN A 328 24.24 36.18 3.96
N ASP A 329 25.39 36.84 3.78
CA ASP A 329 26.57 36.60 4.62
C ASP A 329 26.33 37.14 6.04
N ASN A 330 26.99 36.54 7.03
CA ASN A 330 26.98 36.96 8.44
C ASN A 330 25.60 36.96 9.12
N ILE A 331 24.68 36.07 8.73
CA ILE A 331 23.36 35.91 9.38
C ILE A 331 23.48 35.55 10.86
N MET A 332 24.43 34.69 11.23
CA MET A 332 24.71 34.35 12.63
C MET A 332 25.59 35.41 13.34
N GLY A 333 25.83 36.55 12.69
CA GLY A 333 26.76 37.60 13.11
C GLY A 333 28.21 37.29 12.79
N SER A 334 29.09 38.26 13.07
CA SER A 334 30.55 38.04 13.09
C SER A 334 30.86 37.06 14.23
N PRO A 335 31.82 36.12 14.07
CA PRO A 335 32.19 35.15 15.09
C PRO A 335 32.86 35.83 16.29
N ASP A 336 32.10 36.54 17.11
CA ASP A 336 32.56 36.98 18.41
C ASP A 336 32.62 35.72 19.28
N LYS A 337 33.83 35.18 19.41
CA LYS A 337 34.22 33.87 19.96
C LYS A 337 33.62 33.52 21.34
N ALA A 338 32.90 34.43 22.00
CA ALA A 338 32.39 34.30 23.36
C ALA A 338 31.01 33.63 23.47
N VAL A 339 30.14 33.68 22.45
CA VAL A 339 28.72 33.27 22.62
C VAL A 339 28.50 31.78 22.33
N VAL A 340 29.02 31.24 21.22
CA VAL A 340 28.86 29.80 20.90
C VAL A 340 29.81 28.92 21.73
N LYS A 341 30.98 29.46 22.10
CA LYS A 341 32.03 28.72 22.82
C LYS A 341 31.66 28.40 24.28
N LYS A 342 30.70 29.13 24.88
CA LYS A 342 30.28 28.93 26.29
C LYS A 342 29.32 27.77 26.50
N ASN A 343 28.57 27.36 25.47
CA ASN A 343 27.53 26.33 25.63
C ASN A 343 27.89 24.96 25.05
N ASN A 344 28.92 24.87 24.18
CA ASN A 344 29.31 23.61 23.53
C ASN A 344 30.50 22.89 24.15
N VAL A 345 31.13 23.48 25.17
CA VAL A 345 32.24 22.83 25.88
C VAL A 345 31.71 22.41 27.23
N ASN A 346 31.71 21.10 27.48
CA ASN A 346 31.62 20.52 28.81
C ASN A 346 32.83 21.03 29.62
N THR A 347 32.80 22.28 30.10
CA THR A 347 33.93 22.94 30.77
C THR A 347 34.13 22.46 32.20
N ASN A 348 33.36 21.45 32.64
CA ASN A 348 33.64 20.73 33.87
C ASN A 348 35.05 20.13 33.74
N LYS A 349 35.98 20.81 34.42
CA LYS A 349 37.44 20.65 34.32
C LYS A 349 37.94 19.43 35.09
N ALA A 350 37.03 18.60 35.60
CA ALA A 350 37.31 17.53 36.55
C ALA A 350 37.14 16.11 35.98
N ASP A 351 36.62 15.93 34.76
CA ASP A 351 36.41 14.59 34.21
C ASP A 351 37.71 14.01 33.65
N SER A 352 38.20 12.94 34.29
CA SER A 352 39.30 12.08 33.84
C SER A 352 39.12 11.57 32.41
N ASP A 353 37.89 11.56 31.89
CA ASP A 353 37.53 11.12 30.54
C ASP A 353 38.08 12.00 29.40
N LYS A 354 38.70 13.15 29.72
CA LYS A 354 39.30 14.04 28.70
C LYS A 354 40.68 13.59 28.24
N PHE A 355 41.38 12.76 29.02
CA PHE A 355 42.75 12.38 28.73
C PHE A 355 42.79 10.93 28.21
N LEU A 356 43.10 10.78 26.93
CA LEU A 356 43.48 9.50 26.35
C LEU A 356 45.01 9.45 26.28
N SER A 357 45.61 8.31 26.61
CA SER A 357 47.03 8.09 26.33
C SER A 357 47.30 8.05 24.83
N ASP A 358 48.55 8.29 24.43
CA ASP A 358 48.96 8.19 23.02
C ASP A 358 48.68 6.77 22.49
N GLU A 359 48.87 5.74 23.32
CA GLU A 359 48.53 4.35 23.01
C GLU A 359 47.04 4.15 22.75
N SER A 360 46.17 4.67 23.61
CA SER A 360 44.71 4.59 23.43
C SER A 360 44.24 5.31 22.17
N ILE A 361 44.82 6.48 21.88
CA ILE A 361 44.52 7.25 20.66
C ILE A 361 44.85 6.40 19.43
N ILE A 362 46.02 5.76 19.39
CA ILE A 362 46.44 4.91 18.27
C ILE A 362 45.42 3.77 18.05
N GLU A 363 45.01 3.06 19.11
CA GLU A 363 44.08 1.94 18.96
C GLU A 363 42.68 2.37 18.54
N ILE A 364 42.16 3.48 19.09
CA ILE A 364 40.86 4.02 18.70
C ILE A 364 40.91 4.49 17.24
N CYS A 365 41.91 5.29 16.86
CA CYS A 365 42.04 5.80 15.49
C CYS A 365 42.12 4.65 14.48
N ARG A 366 42.89 3.59 14.78
CA ARG A 366 42.99 2.40 13.93
C ARG A 366 41.64 1.78 13.61
N LEU A 367 40.77 1.60 14.60
CA LEU A 367 39.42 1.06 14.39
C LEU A 367 38.46 2.06 13.75
N LEU A 368 38.63 3.36 14.03
CA LEU A 368 37.86 4.41 13.38
C LEU A 368 38.29 4.69 11.93
N CYS A 369 39.29 3.99 11.38
CA CYS A 369 39.83 4.31 10.07
C CYS A 369 38.74 4.40 8.98
N ASN A 370 37.81 3.45 8.90
CA ASN A 370 36.73 3.48 7.90
C ASN A 370 35.79 4.68 8.11
N ASP A 371 35.42 4.96 9.36
CA ASP A 371 34.59 6.12 9.72
C ASP A 371 35.32 7.46 9.46
N ILE A 372 36.66 7.49 9.62
CA ILE A 372 37.53 8.59 9.23
C ILE A 372 37.55 8.79 7.71
N GLN A 373 37.59 7.72 6.90
CA GLN A 373 37.50 7.88 5.44
C GLN A 373 36.15 8.45 5.02
N MET A 374 35.04 8.03 5.65
CA MET A 374 33.71 8.60 5.40
C MET A 374 33.65 10.08 5.81
N TYR A 375 34.30 10.47 6.91
CA TYR A 375 34.44 11.88 7.29
C TYR A 375 35.20 12.70 6.23
N LYS A 376 36.29 12.18 5.66
CA LYS A 376 37.02 12.84 4.57
C LYS A 376 36.15 12.99 3.32
N GLU A 377 35.45 11.93 2.95
CA GLU A 377 34.53 11.94 1.81
C GLU A 377 33.46 13.03 1.97
N ILE A 378 32.85 13.15 3.15
CA ILE A 378 31.88 14.22 3.45
C ILE A 378 32.51 15.59 3.22
N LEU A 379 33.70 15.84 3.78
CA LEU A 379 34.39 17.13 3.61
C LEU A 379 34.72 17.43 2.15
N GLU A 380 35.23 16.45 1.40
CA GLU A 380 35.62 16.60 0.00
C GLU A 380 34.42 16.78 -0.94
N ARG A 381 33.27 16.19 -0.62
CA ARG A 381 32.01 16.36 -1.36
C ARG A 381 31.23 17.63 -0.99
N SER A 382 31.62 18.31 0.09
CA SER A 382 30.91 19.48 0.58
C SER A 382 31.13 20.70 -0.31
N ILE A 383 30.06 21.23 -0.89
CA ILE A 383 30.16 22.35 -1.82
C ILE A 383 30.44 23.70 -1.13
N ASN A 384 30.07 23.84 0.14
CA ASN A 384 30.22 25.07 0.93
C ASN A 384 31.60 25.20 1.62
N LEU A 385 32.50 24.22 1.43
CA LEU A 385 33.83 24.20 2.03
C LEU A 385 34.91 24.37 0.96
N ASP A 386 35.77 25.37 1.14
CA ASP A 386 36.94 25.59 0.31
C ASP A 386 38.13 24.68 0.70
N LYS A 387 39.15 24.64 -0.15
CA LYS A 387 40.35 23.82 0.07
C LYS A 387 41.11 24.18 1.36
N ALA A 388 41.07 25.43 1.80
CA ALA A 388 41.76 25.87 3.01
C ALA A 388 41.01 25.40 4.27
N GLN A 389 39.68 25.45 4.24
CA GLN A 389 38.82 24.93 5.29
C GLN A 389 38.94 23.41 5.40
N ILE A 390 38.91 22.68 4.28
CA ILE A 390 39.15 21.24 4.26
C ILE A 390 40.55 20.93 4.82
N ALA A 391 41.58 21.66 4.37
CA ALA A 391 42.95 21.48 4.86
C ALA A 391 43.08 21.73 6.37
N LEU A 392 42.34 22.69 6.92
CA LEU A 392 42.28 22.96 8.36
C LEU A 392 41.71 21.76 9.13
N SER A 393 40.56 21.24 8.70
CA SER A 393 39.96 20.04 9.32
C SER A 393 40.83 18.80 9.17
N MET A 394 41.56 18.68 8.06
CA MET A 394 42.54 17.61 7.84
C MET A 394 43.80 17.78 8.70
N ALA A 395 44.21 19.01 9.02
CA ALA A 395 45.31 19.27 9.94
C ALA A 395 44.92 18.89 11.37
N ASP A 396 43.71 19.24 11.81
CA ASP A 396 43.18 18.84 13.12
C ASP A 396 43.04 17.32 13.22
N LEU A 397 42.54 16.67 12.17
CA LEU A 397 42.47 15.22 12.09
C LEU A 397 43.86 14.57 12.13
N ARG A 398 44.85 15.14 11.43
CA ARG A 398 46.23 14.63 11.43
C ARG A 398 46.90 14.83 12.80
N ALA A 399 46.55 15.88 13.53
CA ALA A 399 47.04 16.09 14.89
C ALA A 399 46.51 15.01 15.86
N SER A 400 45.27 14.54 15.68
CA SER A 400 44.67 13.51 16.53
C SER A 400 44.92 12.07 16.08
N CYS A 401 44.88 11.80 14.77
CA CYS A 401 44.98 10.46 14.16
C CYS A 401 45.93 10.51 12.94
N PRO A 402 47.25 10.69 13.13
CA PRO A 402 48.17 11.03 12.05
C PRO A 402 48.26 9.98 10.92
N LYS A 403 48.20 8.69 11.29
CA LYS A 403 48.29 7.57 10.35
C LYS A 403 47.05 7.51 9.47
N GLU A 404 45.87 7.49 10.07
CA GLU A 404 44.59 7.33 9.40
C GLU A 404 44.21 8.58 8.60
N ALA A 405 44.58 9.77 9.09
CA ALA A 405 44.42 11.03 8.33
C ALA A 405 45.14 10.99 6.99
N SER A 406 46.31 10.34 6.95
CA SER A 406 47.16 10.26 5.75
C SER A 406 46.91 9.02 4.89
N ALA A 407 46.24 8.01 5.43
CA ALA A 407 45.89 6.79 4.71
C ALA A 407 44.72 7.01 3.72
N SER A 408 44.81 6.44 2.53
CA SER A 408 43.73 6.36 1.54
C SER A 408 42.88 5.10 1.66
N THR A 409 43.37 4.09 2.38
CA THR A 409 42.72 2.80 2.62
C THR A 409 42.95 2.35 4.06
N CYS A 410 42.07 1.51 4.59
CA CYS A 410 42.17 0.97 5.95
C CYS A 410 42.61 -0.48 5.95
N ASP A 411 43.36 -0.89 6.98
CA ASP A 411 43.80 -2.28 7.16
C ASP A 411 42.63 -3.21 7.52
N THR A 412 41.52 -2.66 8.00
CA THR A 412 40.28 -3.36 8.30
C THR A 412 39.29 -3.17 7.16
N ALA A 413 38.70 -4.28 6.68
CA ALA A 413 37.60 -4.23 5.72
C ALA A 413 36.46 -3.34 6.23
N LYS A 414 35.82 -2.61 5.31
CA LYS A 414 34.64 -1.80 5.58
C LYS A 414 33.51 -2.72 6.07
N PRO A 415 32.90 -2.48 7.25
CA PRO A 415 31.80 -3.30 7.73
C PRO A 415 30.63 -3.32 6.76
N ASP A 416 30.01 -4.48 6.56
CA ASP A 416 28.74 -4.58 5.82
C ASP A 416 27.59 -4.11 6.72
N ILE A 417 26.99 -2.98 6.36
CA ILE A 417 25.87 -2.36 7.08
C ILE A 417 24.56 -2.42 6.30
N LYS A 418 24.50 -3.23 5.24
CA LYS A 418 23.33 -3.33 4.36
C LYS A 418 22.04 -3.61 5.12
N GLN A 419 22.08 -4.59 6.02
CA GLN A 419 20.94 -4.95 6.85
C GLN A 419 20.43 -3.76 7.68
N LYS A 420 21.35 -3.03 8.29
CA LYS A 420 21.05 -1.84 9.09
C LYS A 420 20.46 -0.70 8.25
N LEU A 421 20.93 -0.53 7.01
CA LEU A 421 20.34 0.43 6.07
C LEU A 421 18.92 0.02 5.69
N LEU A 422 18.69 -1.27 5.40
CA LEU A 422 17.36 -1.82 5.10
C LEU A 422 16.37 -1.58 6.26
N GLU A 423 16.79 -1.86 7.50
CA GLU A 423 16.01 -1.59 8.70
C GLU A 423 15.67 -0.09 8.83
N SER A 424 16.66 0.77 8.65
CA SER A 424 16.51 2.22 8.84
C SER A 424 15.77 2.96 7.74
N ARG A 425 15.80 2.44 6.51
CA ARG A 425 15.03 2.96 5.37
C ARG A 425 13.65 2.31 5.27
N GLY A 426 13.30 1.47 6.27
CA GLY A 426 12.04 0.75 6.36
C GLY A 426 11.83 -0.29 5.28
N TYR A 427 12.87 -0.70 4.54
CA TYR A 427 12.75 -1.75 3.53
C TYR A 427 12.45 -3.13 4.14
N GLU A 428 12.81 -3.36 5.40
CA GLU A 428 12.49 -4.62 6.10
C GLU A 428 11.10 -4.62 6.74
N GLY A 429 10.49 -3.43 6.93
CA GLY A 429 9.17 -3.23 7.52
C GLY A 429 8.08 -2.82 6.52
N GLN A 430 8.45 -2.38 5.31
CA GLN A 430 7.54 -2.31 4.19
C GLN A 430 7.02 -3.73 4.00
N THR A 431 5.73 -3.95 4.33
CA THR A 431 5.01 -5.17 4.00
C THR A 431 5.44 -5.55 2.60
N LYS A 432 6.15 -6.69 2.44
CA LYS A 432 6.65 -7.20 1.15
C LYS A 432 5.65 -6.76 0.11
N ILE A 433 5.98 -5.74 -0.71
CA ILE A 433 4.96 -5.07 -1.51
C ILE A 433 4.34 -6.17 -2.34
N VAL A 434 3.10 -6.52 -1.98
CA VAL A 434 2.44 -7.67 -2.56
C VAL A 434 2.30 -7.28 -4.00
N SER A 435 3.07 -7.97 -4.82
CA SER A 435 3.21 -7.66 -6.23
C SER A 435 1.81 -7.64 -6.86
N PRO A 436 1.48 -6.73 -7.79
CA PRO A 436 0.17 -6.73 -8.45
C PRO A 436 -0.28 -8.14 -8.86
N TYR A 437 0.66 -8.98 -9.32
CA TYR A 437 0.45 -10.39 -9.59
C TYR A 437 0.03 -11.20 -8.33
N GLU A 438 0.81 -11.17 -7.25
CA GLU A 438 0.48 -11.89 -6.01
C GLU A 438 -0.84 -11.39 -5.40
N LYS A 439 -1.12 -10.08 -5.47
CA LYS A 439 -2.35 -9.47 -4.95
C LYS A 439 -3.55 -9.95 -5.76
N HIS A 440 -3.41 -9.94 -7.08
CA HIS A 440 -4.42 -10.43 -8.00
C HIS A 440 -4.79 -11.89 -7.69
N TRP A 441 -3.79 -12.74 -7.50
CA TRP A 441 -3.96 -14.15 -7.19
C TRP A 441 -4.16 -14.46 -5.70
N GLN A 442 -4.39 -13.45 -4.87
CA GLN A 442 -4.63 -13.59 -3.41
C GLN A 442 -3.56 -14.44 -2.70
N GLY A 443 -2.31 -14.31 -3.12
CA GLY A 443 -1.17 -15.07 -2.58
C GLY A 443 -1.15 -16.56 -2.93
N GLN A 444 -2.05 -17.05 -3.80
CA GLN A 444 -2.02 -18.45 -4.27
C GLN A 444 -0.78 -18.75 -5.12
N TRP A 445 -0.28 -17.73 -5.82
CA TRP A 445 0.91 -17.82 -6.66
C TRP A 445 1.89 -16.74 -6.23
N ASN A 446 3.12 -17.16 -5.91
CA ASN A 446 4.21 -16.24 -5.65
C ASN A 446 4.74 -15.69 -6.98
N LEU A 447 5.20 -14.43 -6.96
CA LEU A 447 5.89 -13.84 -8.10
C LEU A 447 7.21 -14.60 -8.32
N PRO A 448 7.49 -15.13 -9.53
CA PRO A 448 8.73 -15.86 -9.77
C PRO A 448 9.97 -14.99 -9.59
N ASP A 449 11.09 -15.56 -9.12
CA ASP A 449 12.33 -14.81 -8.87
C ASP A 449 12.85 -14.03 -10.09
N LYS A 450 12.63 -14.53 -11.31
CA LYS A 450 13.00 -13.80 -12.54
C LYS A 450 12.20 -12.52 -12.79
N MET A 451 11.10 -12.35 -12.06
CA MET A 451 10.26 -11.14 -12.05
C MET A 451 10.60 -10.22 -10.88
N THR A 452 11.40 -10.68 -9.92
CA THR A 452 11.79 -9.85 -8.79
C THR A 452 13.00 -9.02 -9.14
N LYS A 453 12.98 -7.80 -8.61
CA LYS A 453 14.10 -6.88 -8.65
C LYS A 453 14.88 -7.02 -7.34
N ASP A 454 16.18 -6.77 -7.38
CA ASP A 454 16.97 -6.68 -6.15
C ASP A 454 16.61 -5.37 -5.40
N TYR A 455 15.53 -5.42 -4.61
CA TYR A 455 15.06 -4.28 -3.79
C TYR A 455 16.05 -3.86 -2.71
N THR A 456 17.16 -4.59 -2.54
CA THR A 456 18.24 -4.14 -1.67
C THR A 456 19.15 -3.10 -2.34
N LYS A 457 19.02 -2.93 -3.66
CA LYS A 457 19.78 -1.97 -4.47
C LYS A 457 18.91 -0.88 -5.07
N TYR A 458 17.60 -1.11 -5.17
CA TYR A 458 16.64 -0.22 -5.78
C TYR A 458 15.42 -0.05 -4.90
N PRO A 459 14.74 1.12 -4.94
CA PRO A 459 13.51 1.30 -4.18
C PRO A 459 12.47 0.26 -4.62
N ALA A 460 11.71 -0.26 -3.63
CA ALA A 460 10.63 -1.22 -3.89
C ALA A 460 9.39 -0.57 -4.52
N LYS A 461 9.28 0.76 -4.41
CA LYS A 461 8.20 1.59 -4.94
C LYS A 461 8.76 2.95 -5.36
N THR A 462 8.21 3.50 -6.44
CA THR A 462 8.36 4.90 -6.82
C THR A 462 6.97 5.54 -6.85
N SER A 463 6.87 6.87 -6.99
CA SER A 463 5.58 7.52 -7.16
C SER A 463 4.90 7.03 -8.46
N PRO A 464 3.57 6.86 -8.50
CA PRO A 464 2.86 6.43 -9.71
C PRO A 464 3.23 7.28 -10.94
N ASP A 465 3.36 8.60 -10.76
CA ASP A 465 3.73 9.57 -11.81
C ASP A 465 5.12 9.36 -12.42
N ASN A 466 5.98 8.60 -11.76
CA ASN A 466 7.34 8.28 -12.22
C ASN A 466 7.52 6.79 -12.53
N GLU A 467 6.53 5.95 -12.25
CA GLU A 467 6.72 4.50 -12.33
C GLU A 467 6.85 4.01 -13.77
N VAL A 468 7.86 3.17 -13.99
CA VAL A 468 8.09 2.50 -15.27
C VAL A 468 7.83 1.00 -15.11
N CYS A 469 6.90 0.48 -15.90
CA CYS A 469 6.71 -0.96 -16.09
C CYS A 469 7.64 -1.46 -17.20
N PHE A 470 8.53 -2.41 -16.90
CA PHE A 470 9.36 -3.04 -17.92
C PHE A 470 8.58 -4.11 -18.71
N VAL A 471 8.32 -3.86 -19.98
CA VAL A 471 7.65 -4.82 -20.88
C VAL A 471 8.71 -5.65 -21.62
N HIS A 472 8.98 -6.84 -21.10
CA HIS A 472 10.04 -7.71 -21.57
C HIS A 472 9.53 -8.67 -22.66
N VAL A 473 9.77 -8.31 -23.92
CA VAL A 473 9.38 -9.09 -25.10
C VAL A 473 10.58 -9.89 -25.65
N GLY A 474 10.56 -11.22 -25.51
CA GLY A 474 11.58 -12.07 -26.15
C GLY A 474 12.86 -12.26 -25.32
N LYS A 475 13.91 -12.81 -25.96
CA LYS A 475 15.21 -13.14 -25.34
C LYS A 475 16.38 -12.23 -25.73
N GLY A 476 16.16 -11.27 -26.64
CA GLY A 476 17.21 -10.40 -27.21
C GLY A 476 17.75 -9.36 -26.22
N ALA A 477 17.75 -8.08 -26.60
CA ALA A 477 18.19 -7.01 -25.71
C ALA A 477 17.39 -6.94 -24.39
N GLY A 478 16.19 -7.55 -24.35
CA GLY A 478 15.34 -7.59 -23.16
C GLY A 478 16.05 -8.16 -21.92
N VAL A 479 16.89 -9.19 -22.09
CA VAL A 479 17.65 -9.73 -20.95
C VAL A 479 18.72 -8.75 -20.49
N SER A 480 19.51 -8.18 -21.41
CA SER A 480 20.55 -7.21 -21.08
C SER A 480 19.97 -5.95 -20.42
N VAL A 481 18.86 -5.43 -20.95
CA VAL A 481 18.11 -4.30 -20.39
C VAL A 481 17.55 -4.67 -19.01
N GLY A 482 16.90 -5.83 -18.86
CA GLY A 482 16.39 -6.29 -17.57
C GLY A 482 17.48 -6.42 -16.50
N CYS A 483 18.65 -6.95 -16.86
CA CYS A 483 19.80 -7.00 -15.97
C CYS A 483 20.32 -5.61 -15.60
N ALA A 484 20.41 -4.69 -16.58
CA ALA A 484 20.81 -3.31 -16.36
C ALA A 484 19.85 -2.56 -15.42
N LEU A 485 18.55 -2.87 -15.49
CA LEU A 485 17.50 -2.37 -14.61
C LEU A 485 17.49 -3.03 -13.22
N GLY A 486 18.23 -4.13 -13.02
CA GLY A 486 18.35 -4.82 -11.74
C GLY A 486 17.41 -6.00 -11.50
N PHE A 487 16.75 -6.52 -12.54
CA PHE A 487 15.97 -7.76 -12.43
C PHE A 487 16.88 -8.98 -12.35
N ASN A 488 16.47 -9.98 -11.58
CA ASN A 488 17.23 -11.21 -11.37
C ASN A 488 17.02 -12.22 -12.52
N LEU A 489 17.50 -11.88 -13.73
CA LEU A 489 17.35 -12.75 -14.90
C LEU A 489 18.47 -13.82 -14.96
N PRO A 490 18.17 -15.06 -15.44
CA PRO A 490 19.11 -16.19 -15.40
C PRO A 490 20.46 -15.95 -16.10
N ASP A 491 20.49 -15.10 -17.12
CA ASP A 491 21.65 -14.84 -17.96
C ASP A 491 22.34 -13.50 -17.62
N CYS A 492 22.03 -12.90 -16.46
CA CYS A 492 22.73 -11.69 -16.01
C CYS A 492 24.21 -12.01 -15.71
N PRO A 493 25.17 -11.24 -16.26
CA PRO A 493 26.57 -11.43 -15.92
C PRO A 493 26.77 -11.20 -14.42
N ASN A 494 27.54 -12.08 -13.75
CA ASN A 494 27.83 -12.04 -12.31
C ASN A 494 28.53 -10.73 -11.83
N SER A 495 28.82 -9.79 -12.73
CA SER A 495 29.38 -8.48 -12.40
C SER A 495 28.26 -7.54 -12.00
N GLY A 496 28.11 -7.30 -10.70
CA GLY A 496 27.13 -6.38 -10.10
C GLY A 496 27.31 -4.89 -10.46
N SER A 497 27.76 -4.55 -11.67
CA SER A 497 27.72 -3.17 -12.16
C SER A 497 26.31 -2.84 -12.61
N LEU A 498 25.50 -2.41 -11.67
CA LEU A 498 24.24 -1.75 -11.95
C LEU A 498 24.48 -0.53 -12.82
N THR A 499 23.55 -0.25 -13.72
CA THR A 499 23.56 1.00 -14.46
C THR A 499 23.10 2.10 -13.50
N SER A 500 23.85 3.19 -13.39
CA SER A 500 23.38 4.39 -12.67
C SER A 500 22.28 5.07 -13.48
N GLY A 501 21.36 5.79 -12.84
CA GLY A 501 20.32 6.57 -13.52
C GLY A 501 18.97 6.47 -12.83
N LEU A 502 17.99 7.20 -13.34
CA LEU A 502 16.62 7.16 -12.83
C LEU A 502 15.85 5.96 -13.39
N LEU A 503 16.17 5.49 -14.60
CA LEU A 503 15.46 4.39 -15.23
C LEU A 503 15.57 3.10 -14.40
N PRO A 504 16.75 2.68 -13.91
CA PRO A 504 16.84 1.58 -12.95
C PRO A 504 16.21 1.87 -11.60
N GLN A 505 15.96 3.11 -11.21
CA GLN A 505 15.29 3.41 -9.93
C GLN A 505 13.77 3.32 -10.08
N TYR A 506 13.24 3.88 -11.16
CA TYR A 506 11.82 3.99 -11.44
C TYR A 506 11.20 2.73 -12.05
N THR A 507 12.02 1.83 -12.59
CA THR A 507 11.53 0.57 -13.16
C THR A 507 11.36 -0.51 -12.10
N THR A 508 10.26 -0.48 -11.36
CA THR A 508 10.01 -1.33 -10.17
C THR A 508 9.41 -2.70 -10.50
N ARG A 509 8.77 -2.83 -11.66
CA ARG A 509 7.93 -3.97 -12.07
C ARG A 509 8.22 -4.41 -13.50
N GLN A 510 7.81 -5.62 -13.84
CA GLN A 510 7.90 -6.10 -15.22
C GLN A 510 6.68 -6.91 -15.66
N PHE A 511 6.40 -6.87 -16.96
CA PHE A 511 5.44 -7.69 -17.66
C PHE A 511 6.19 -8.65 -18.59
N HIS A 512 6.13 -9.96 -18.29
CA HIS A 512 6.89 -10.95 -19.03
C HIS A 512 6.23 -12.34 -19.03
N CYS A 513 6.17 -12.97 -20.20
CA CYS A 513 5.76 -14.35 -20.42
C CYS A 513 4.44 -14.76 -19.73
N GLY A 514 3.40 -13.95 -19.88
CA GLY A 514 2.10 -14.23 -19.28
C GLY A 514 1.95 -13.80 -17.83
N ILE A 515 2.98 -13.20 -17.23
CA ILE A 515 2.96 -12.71 -15.85
C ILE A 515 2.96 -11.19 -15.90
N TYR A 516 1.81 -10.59 -15.60
CA TYR A 516 1.64 -9.15 -15.50
C TYR A 516 1.84 -8.71 -14.05
N ASP A 517 3.00 -8.13 -13.74
CA ASP A 517 3.28 -7.56 -12.41
C ASP A 517 3.28 -6.03 -12.38
N CYS A 518 2.85 -5.39 -13.46
CA CYS A 518 2.83 -3.95 -13.54
C CYS A 518 1.61 -3.36 -12.85
N PHE A 519 1.74 -2.13 -12.36
CA PHE A 519 0.58 -1.37 -11.98
C PHE A 519 -0.09 -0.82 -13.24
N ASP A 520 -1.40 -0.63 -13.16
CA ASP A 520 -2.15 -0.11 -14.31
C ASP A 520 -2.11 1.42 -14.38
N ASP A 521 -1.68 2.08 -13.31
CA ASP A 521 -1.40 3.51 -13.22
C ASP A 521 0.09 3.84 -13.34
N SER A 522 0.92 2.90 -13.80
CA SER A 522 2.34 3.20 -14.08
C SER A 522 2.43 4.29 -15.15
N ALA A 523 3.19 5.34 -14.88
CA ALA A 523 3.34 6.48 -15.79
C ALA A 523 3.84 6.08 -17.18
N TYR A 524 4.74 5.08 -17.26
CA TYR A 524 5.30 4.59 -18.51
C TYR A 524 5.36 3.06 -18.60
N TYR A 525 5.24 2.54 -19.82
CA TYR A 525 5.46 1.14 -20.17
C TYR A 525 6.61 1.05 -21.16
N MET A 526 7.73 0.49 -20.69
CA MET A 526 8.97 0.44 -21.45
C MET A 526 9.11 -0.88 -22.19
N PHE A 527 8.91 -0.86 -23.51
CA PHE A 527 9.14 -2.00 -24.38
C PHE A 527 10.61 -2.11 -24.77
N VAL A 528 11.13 -3.33 -24.74
CA VAL A 528 12.30 -3.66 -25.56
C VAL A 528 11.83 -4.33 -26.83
N VAL A 529 12.11 -3.69 -27.95
CA VAL A 529 11.70 -4.17 -29.28
C VAL A 529 12.92 -4.47 -30.13
N SER A 530 12.75 -5.36 -31.10
CA SER A 530 13.66 -5.64 -32.21
C SER A 530 12.84 -5.76 -33.49
N ASN A 531 13.50 -5.73 -34.65
CA ASN A 531 12.89 -6.08 -35.93
C ASN A 531 12.06 -7.40 -35.79
N PRO A 532 10.76 -7.42 -36.15
CA PRO A 532 9.88 -8.59 -35.98
C PRO A 532 10.43 -9.90 -36.56
N VAL A 533 11.14 -9.85 -37.69
CA VAL A 533 11.79 -11.04 -38.30
C VAL A 533 12.92 -11.53 -37.41
N ALA A 534 13.85 -10.65 -37.04
CA ALA A 534 14.97 -10.99 -36.17
C ALA A 534 14.49 -11.50 -34.80
N ARG A 535 13.45 -10.87 -34.26
CA ARG A 535 12.78 -11.27 -33.01
C ARG A 535 12.19 -12.67 -33.12
N PHE A 536 11.49 -12.99 -34.21
CA PHE A 536 10.91 -14.32 -34.41
C PHE A 536 12.01 -15.39 -34.51
N ILE A 537 13.07 -15.13 -35.29
CA ILE A 537 14.22 -16.05 -35.41
C ILE A 537 14.87 -16.29 -34.04
N ALA A 538 15.11 -15.23 -33.27
CA ALA A 538 15.68 -15.32 -31.93
C ALA A 538 14.76 -16.10 -30.97
N ALA A 539 13.45 -15.89 -31.05
CA ALA A 539 12.46 -16.62 -30.24
C ALA A 539 12.43 -18.11 -30.60
N PHE A 540 12.39 -18.45 -31.89
CA PHE A 540 12.42 -19.84 -32.36
C PHE A 540 13.68 -20.57 -31.90
N ASN A 541 14.85 -19.96 -32.12
CA ASN A 541 16.14 -20.55 -31.72
C ASN A 541 16.26 -20.68 -30.20
N SER A 542 15.67 -19.77 -29.43
CA SER A 542 15.66 -19.85 -27.97
C SER A 542 14.73 -20.94 -27.45
N ASP A 543 13.56 -21.10 -28.07
CA ASP A 543 12.54 -22.06 -27.62
C ASP A 543 12.88 -23.49 -28.08
N MET A 544 13.71 -23.67 -29.12
CA MET A 544 14.15 -24.99 -29.60
C MET A 544 15.19 -25.66 -28.67
N PRO A 545 14.86 -26.74 -27.95
CA PRO A 545 15.81 -27.38 -27.04
C PRO A 545 16.86 -28.20 -27.82
N THR A 546 18.14 -28.01 -27.50
CA THR A 546 19.22 -28.84 -28.05
C THR A 546 19.34 -30.20 -27.34
N ASP A 547 18.87 -30.29 -26.10
CA ASP A 547 18.80 -31.53 -25.29
C ASP A 547 17.42 -31.62 -24.62
N TRP A 548 16.56 -32.47 -25.17
CA TRP A 548 15.17 -32.62 -24.75
C TRP A 548 14.99 -33.22 -23.35
N GLU A 549 15.87 -34.14 -22.93
CA GLU A 549 15.77 -34.75 -21.60
C GLU A 549 16.28 -33.78 -20.53
N ALA A 550 17.36 -33.04 -20.82
CA ALA A 550 17.80 -31.96 -19.95
C ALA A 550 16.74 -30.86 -19.84
N PHE A 551 16.10 -30.48 -20.94
CA PHE A 551 15.01 -29.51 -20.96
C PHE A 551 13.81 -29.98 -20.14
N ARG A 552 13.36 -31.22 -20.34
CA ARG A 552 12.27 -31.81 -19.56
C ARG A 552 12.57 -31.86 -18.06
N SER A 553 13.81 -32.20 -17.70
CA SER A 553 14.28 -32.22 -16.31
C SER A 553 14.31 -30.81 -15.69
N LYS A 554 14.67 -29.79 -16.49
CA LYS A 554 14.80 -28.40 -16.05
C LYS A 554 13.46 -27.66 -15.98
N GLU A 555 12.66 -27.71 -17.04
CA GLU A 555 11.44 -26.90 -17.23
C GLU A 555 10.15 -27.68 -16.89
N GLY A 556 10.24 -29.00 -16.73
CA GLY A 556 9.14 -29.89 -16.36
C GLY A 556 8.30 -30.42 -17.53
N ASP A 557 7.47 -31.43 -17.23
CA ASP A 557 6.67 -32.18 -18.23
C ASP A 557 5.71 -31.30 -19.03
N ARG A 558 5.15 -30.26 -18.40
CA ARG A 558 4.19 -29.36 -19.05
C ARG A 558 4.86 -28.55 -20.17
N GLN A 559 6.01 -27.92 -19.87
CA GLN A 559 6.76 -27.16 -20.86
C GLN A 559 7.33 -28.07 -21.95
N TYR A 560 7.83 -29.25 -21.57
CA TYR A 560 8.26 -30.28 -22.51
C TYR A 560 7.17 -30.63 -23.52
N LYS A 561 5.93 -30.89 -23.07
CA LYS A 561 4.82 -31.23 -23.95
C LYS A 561 4.50 -30.11 -24.96
N PHE A 562 4.46 -28.86 -24.50
CA PHE A 562 4.18 -27.71 -25.38
C PHE A 562 5.21 -27.54 -26.49
N HIS A 563 6.50 -27.65 -26.16
CA HIS A 563 7.58 -27.50 -27.15
C HIS A 563 7.69 -28.70 -28.09
N LYS A 564 7.46 -29.91 -27.55
CA LYS A 564 7.53 -31.16 -28.31
C LYS A 564 6.66 -31.12 -29.58
N GLU A 565 5.45 -30.56 -29.46
CA GLU A 565 4.47 -30.55 -30.56
C GLU A 565 5.00 -29.80 -31.80
N LEU A 566 5.77 -28.71 -31.64
CA LEU A 566 6.32 -28.00 -32.79
C LEU A 566 7.71 -28.50 -33.20
N PHE A 567 8.60 -28.71 -32.24
CA PHE A 567 10.03 -28.90 -32.55
C PHE A 567 10.45 -30.37 -32.67
N GLN A 568 9.69 -31.31 -32.09
CA GLN A 568 10.05 -32.74 -32.11
C GLN A 568 9.08 -33.56 -32.98
N ASP A 569 7.79 -33.25 -32.93
CA ASP A 569 6.78 -33.98 -33.70
C ASP A 569 6.69 -33.48 -35.17
N CYS A 570 7.24 -32.30 -35.46
CA CYS A 570 7.36 -31.76 -36.81
C CYS A 570 8.83 -31.65 -37.23
N PRO A 571 9.15 -31.79 -38.54
CA PRO A 571 10.52 -31.85 -39.03
C PRO A 571 11.11 -30.44 -39.21
N PHE A 572 11.11 -29.61 -38.17
CA PHE A 572 11.61 -28.24 -38.21
C PHE A 572 12.85 -28.08 -37.32
N ASN A 573 14.03 -28.28 -37.89
CA ASN A 573 15.30 -28.11 -37.17
C ASN A 573 15.89 -26.71 -37.31
N SER A 574 15.29 -25.88 -38.16
CA SER A 574 15.69 -24.49 -38.40
C SER A 574 14.47 -23.64 -38.77
N VAL A 575 14.62 -22.32 -38.70
CA VAL A 575 13.59 -21.38 -39.16
C VAL A 575 13.36 -21.53 -40.67
N GLU A 576 14.41 -21.77 -41.46
CA GLU A 576 14.28 -22.03 -42.89
C GLU A 576 13.42 -23.28 -43.18
N GLU A 577 13.61 -24.36 -42.41
CA GLU A 577 12.77 -25.57 -42.53
C GLU A 577 11.33 -25.30 -42.07
N LEU A 578 11.12 -24.53 -41.00
CA LEU A 578 9.77 -24.14 -40.56
C LEU A 578 9.04 -23.37 -41.66
N ILE A 579 9.71 -22.47 -42.36
CA ILE A 579 9.10 -21.66 -43.43
C ILE A 579 8.91 -22.50 -44.71
N SER A 580 9.97 -23.11 -45.22
CA SER A 580 9.96 -23.80 -46.51
C SER A 580 9.14 -25.10 -46.49
N LEU A 581 9.16 -25.85 -45.38
CA LEU A 581 8.39 -27.10 -45.25
C LEU A 581 7.04 -26.85 -44.58
N GLY A 582 6.99 -26.01 -43.56
CA GLY A 582 5.78 -25.77 -42.76
C GLY A 582 4.80 -24.78 -43.37
N ILE A 583 5.28 -23.71 -44.01
CA ILE A 583 4.40 -22.65 -44.55
C ILE A 583 4.18 -22.81 -46.05
N ALA A 584 5.26 -22.94 -46.84
CA ALA A 584 5.21 -22.94 -48.31
C ALA A 584 4.52 -24.19 -48.90
N ASN A 585 4.33 -25.24 -48.10
CA ASN A 585 3.66 -26.50 -48.47
C ASN A 585 4.30 -27.24 -49.66
N ASN A 586 5.58 -26.98 -49.94
CA ASN A 586 6.28 -27.45 -51.14
C ASN A 586 6.85 -28.89 -51.04
N GLY A 587 6.68 -29.60 -49.92
CA GLY A 587 7.43 -30.87 -49.70
C GLY A 587 6.81 -31.97 -48.85
N LEU A 588 5.66 -31.78 -48.19
CA LEU A 588 5.10 -32.77 -47.26
C LEU A 588 3.84 -33.44 -47.85
N GLY A 589 4.03 -34.55 -48.57
CA GLY A 589 2.95 -35.31 -49.20
C GLY A 589 2.24 -36.28 -48.25
N ASN A 590 1.42 -35.80 -47.30
CA ASN A 590 0.63 -36.62 -46.35
C ASN A 590 -0.19 -35.75 -45.34
N GLU A 591 -1.19 -36.31 -44.64
CA GLU A 591 -2.01 -35.59 -43.62
C GLU A 591 -1.19 -34.99 -42.47
N THR A 592 -0.06 -35.62 -42.10
CA THR A 592 0.92 -35.11 -41.13
C THR A 592 1.46 -33.72 -41.53
N SER A 593 1.38 -33.34 -42.81
CA SER A 593 1.78 -32.02 -43.28
C SER A 593 0.86 -30.90 -42.82
N LYS A 594 -0.46 -31.14 -42.77
CA LYS A 594 -1.45 -30.11 -42.45
C LYS A 594 -1.41 -29.72 -40.98
N GLU A 595 -1.23 -30.69 -40.10
CA GLU A 595 -1.10 -30.44 -38.67
C GLU A 595 0.19 -29.65 -38.37
N CYS A 596 1.33 -30.05 -38.94
CA CYS A 596 2.58 -29.31 -38.78
C CYS A 596 2.53 -27.91 -39.39
N GLN A 597 1.83 -27.74 -40.52
CA GLN A 597 1.56 -26.42 -41.09
C GLN A 597 0.71 -25.56 -40.15
N GLN A 598 -0.35 -26.11 -39.54
CA GLN A 598 -1.15 -25.40 -38.55
C GLN A 598 -0.33 -25.02 -37.30
N ARG A 599 0.55 -25.91 -36.83
CA ARG A 599 1.47 -25.63 -35.71
C ARG A 599 2.47 -24.53 -36.06
N ALA A 600 3.05 -24.56 -37.28
CA ALA A 600 3.97 -23.53 -37.75
C ALA A 600 3.28 -22.15 -37.86
N LEU A 601 2.08 -22.09 -38.46
CA LEU A 601 1.28 -20.87 -38.53
C LEU A 601 0.91 -20.36 -37.13
N GLY A 602 0.47 -21.27 -36.24
CA GLY A 602 0.14 -20.95 -34.86
C GLY A 602 1.34 -20.44 -34.04
N ALA A 603 2.55 -20.89 -34.37
CA ALA A 603 3.78 -20.39 -33.75
C ALA A 603 4.11 -18.96 -34.21
N ILE A 604 3.88 -18.65 -35.49
CA ILE A 604 4.18 -17.33 -36.09
C ILE A 604 3.19 -16.27 -35.63
N ASP A 605 1.89 -16.59 -35.60
CA ASP A 605 0.84 -15.65 -35.22
C ASP A 605 0.63 -15.56 -33.69
N GLY A 606 1.33 -16.40 -32.92
CA GLY A 606 1.23 -16.45 -31.47
C GLY A 606 -0.09 -17.01 -30.93
N THR A 607 -0.85 -17.75 -31.74
CA THR A 607 -2.08 -18.44 -31.31
C THR A 607 -1.82 -19.84 -30.75
N GLY A 608 -0.71 -20.46 -31.15
CA GLY A 608 -0.26 -21.76 -30.67
C GLY A 608 0.75 -21.66 -29.54
N HIS A 609 0.51 -22.36 -28.43
CA HIS A 609 1.43 -22.38 -27.29
C HIS A 609 2.54 -23.42 -27.47
N PHE A 610 3.44 -23.18 -28.41
CA PHE A 610 4.56 -24.07 -28.75
C PHE A 610 5.91 -23.64 -28.15
N GLY A 611 5.96 -22.44 -27.61
CA GLY A 611 7.12 -21.87 -26.94
C GLY A 611 6.73 -20.59 -26.25
N THR A 612 7.38 -20.28 -25.12
CA THR A 612 6.97 -19.09 -24.34
C THR A 612 7.24 -17.80 -25.08
N GLN A 613 8.35 -17.72 -25.82
CA GLN A 613 8.72 -16.49 -26.51
C GLN A 613 7.85 -16.31 -27.75
N MET A 614 7.64 -17.36 -28.56
CA MET A 614 6.76 -17.24 -29.73
C MET A 614 5.30 -16.98 -29.36
N PHE A 615 4.81 -17.64 -28.31
CA PHE A 615 3.44 -17.45 -27.85
C PHE A 615 3.21 -16.02 -27.39
N TYR A 616 4.00 -15.45 -26.49
CA TYR A 616 3.83 -14.05 -26.06
C TYR A 616 4.54 -13.08 -27.02
N ASN A 617 3.87 -12.74 -28.13
CA ASN A 617 4.31 -11.82 -29.18
C ASN A 617 3.99 -10.34 -28.87
N TYR A 618 4.34 -9.40 -29.76
CA TYR A 618 4.08 -7.96 -29.53
C TYR A 618 2.60 -7.68 -29.34
N GLN A 619 1.71 -8.35 -30.10
CA GLN A 619 0.26 -8.16 -29.96
C GLN A 619 -0.18 -8.38 -28.51
N TYR A 620 0.29 -9.48 -27.91
CA TYR A 620 -0.03 -9.82 -26.52
C TYR A 620 0.38 -8.74 -25.53
N TYR A 621 1.60 -8.20 -25.65
CA TYR A 621 2.06 -7.17 -24.74
C TYR A 621 1.39 -5.81 -25.00
N ALA A 622 1.20 -5.41 -26.25
CA ALA A 622 0.58 -4.14 -26.63
C ALA A 622 -0.89 -4.07 -26.22
N GLU A 623 -1.68 -5.10 -26.50
CA GLU A 623 -3.09 -5.15 -26.09
C GLU A 623 -3.24 -5.41 -24.58
N GLY A 624 -2.23 -6.01 -23.95
CA GLY A 624 -2.19 -6.27 -22.52
C GLY A 624 -1.95 -5.04 -21.65
N LEU A 625 -1.73 -3.85 -22.21
CA LEU A 625 -1.57 -2.60 -21.45
C LEU A 625 -2.92 -1.93 -21.13
N PRO A 626 -2.94 -0.95 -20.21
CA PRO A 626 -4.08 -0.06 -20.04
C PRO A 626 -4.27 0.86 -21.26
N LEU A 627 -5.51 1.28 -21.49
CA LEU A 627 -5.83 2.24 -22.55
C LEU A 627 -5.15 3.59 -22.27
N GLY A 628 -4.47 4.16 -23.28
CA GLY A 628 -3.79 5.45 -23.14
C GLY A 628 -2.41 5.40 -22.46
N ALA A 629 -1.85 4.19 -22.26
CA ALA A 629 -0.51 4.01 -21.72
C ALA A 629 0.57 4.81 -22.48
N ASN A 630 1.43 5.53 -21.76
CA ASN A 630 2.62 6.16 -22.36
C ASN A 630 3.69 5.09 -22.60
N VAL A 631 4.19 5.01 -23.83
CA VAL A 631 5.11 3.94 -24.23
C VAL A 631 6.52 4.49 -24.35
N ILE A 632 7.47 3.91 -23.62
CA ILE A 632 8.90 4.09 -23.86
C ILE A 632 9.38 2.89 -24.69
N VAL A 633 10.26 3.11 -25.67
CA VAL A 633 10.82 2.05 -26.51
C VAL A 633 12.34 2.06 -26.44
N ILE A 634 12.93 0.89 -26.17
CA ILE A 634 14.34 0.60 -26.38
C ILE A 634 14.45 -0.39 -27.54
N ARG A 635 14.98 0.08 -28.67
CA ARG A 635 15.24 -0.76 -29.84
C ARG A 635 16.54 -1.51 -29.63
N SER A 636 16.52 -2.81 -29.90
CA SER A 636 17.66 -3.69 -29.67
C SER A 636 18.86 -3.27 -30.50
N GLU A 637 18.60 -2.76 -31.70
CA GLU A 637 19.57 -2.26 -32.68
C GLU A 637 20.21 -0.93 -32.25
N HIS A 638 19.53 -0.16 -31.39
CA HIS A 638 19.94 1.18 -30.94
C HIS A 638 19.92 1.32 -29.39
N THR A 639 20.21 0.22 -28.68
CA THR A 639 19.95 0.08 -27.23
C THR A 639 20.55 1.21 -26.39
N ILE A 640 21.79 1.63 -26.69
CA ILE A 640 22.51 2.66 -25.92
C ILE A 640 21.87 4.05 -26.12
N ASP A 641 21.56 4.42 -27.36
CA ASP A 641 20.96 5.71 -27.69
C ASP A 641 19.56 5.82 -27.09
N ASP A 642 18.77 4.75 -27.24
CA ASP A 642 17.40 4.72 -26.74
C ASP A 642 17.33 4.67 -25.20
N TRP A 643 18.29 4.01 -24.53
CA TRP A 643 18.40 4.06 -23.07
C TRP A 643 18.65 5.49 -22.59
N ASN A 644 19.59 6.21 -23.23
CA ASN A 644 19.88 7.59 -22.87
C ASN A 644 18.67 8.51 -23.10
N SER A 645 17.90 8.26 -24.17
CA SER A 645 16.65 8.99 -24.41
C SER A 645 15.57 8.64 -23.38
N ALA A 646 15.45 7.36 -23.01
CA ALA A 646 14.53 6.91 -21.97
C ALA A 646 14.86 7.52 -20.61
N GLU A 647 16.13 7.58 -20.22
CA GLU A 647 16.61 8.29 -19.03
C GLU A 647 16.15 9.75 -19.04
N SER A 648 16.39 10.48 -20.14
CA SER A 648 15.94 11.87 -20.25
C SER A 648 14.41 12.01 -20.19
N THR A 649 13.67 11.05 -20.74
CA THR A 649 12.20 11.04 -20.75
C THR A 649 11.63 10.94 -19.34
N VAL A 650 12.26 10.14 -18.48
CA VAL A 650 11.87 9.99 -17.07
C VAL A 650 12.51 11.04 -16.14
N GLY A 651 13.06 12.13 -16.71
CA GLY A 651 13.66 13.25 -15.96
C GLY A 651 15.13 13.05 -15.55
N GLY A 652 15.77 11.99 -16.04
CA GLY A 652 17.18 11.67 -15.80
C GLY A 652 18.14 12.49 -16.68
N VAL A 653 19.44 12.25 -16.49
CA VAL A 653 20.49 12.94 -17.25
C VAL A 653 20.68 12.26 -18.61
N SER A 654 20.73 13.04 -19.68
CA SER A 654 21.10 12.54 -21.01
C SER A 654 22.56 12.04 -21.04
N HIS A 655 22.85 10.98 -21.81
CA HIS A 655 24.21 10.45 -22.03
C HIS A 655 24.88 9.82 -20.81
N ILE A 656 24.10 9.17 -19.94
CA ILE A 656 24.64 8.36 -18.85
C ILE A 656 25.49 7.21 -19.39
N LEU A 657 25.01 6.57 -20.46
CA LEU A 657 25.74 5.52 -21.13
C LEU A 657 26.60 6.09 -22.26
N ARG A 658 27.87 5.71 -22.27
CA ARG A 658 28.80 6.01 -23.37
C ARG A 658 28.86 4.82 -24.34
N SER A 659 29.13 5.10 -25.61
CA SER A 659 29.20 4.09 -26.68
C SER A 659 30.23 2.98 -26.44
N ASP A 660 31.19 3.18 -25.53
CA ASP A 660 32.24 2.22 -25.16
C ASP A 660 31.87 1.32 -23.97
N GLN A 661 30.71 1.52 -23.34
CA GLN A 661 30.30 0.71 -22.20
C GLN A 661 29.87 -0.70 -22.62
N SER A 662 30.71 -1.68 -22.29
CA SER A 662 30.56 -3.09 -22.63
C SER A 662 29.39 -3.82 -21.95
N GLN A 663 28.54 -3.14 -21.19
CA GLN A 663 27.45 -3.75 -20.43
C GLN A 663 26.32 -4.22 -21.35
N PHE A 664 26.04 -3.44 -22.41
CA PHE A 664 25.15 -3.86 -23.47
C PHE A 664 26.01 -4.51 -24.55
N LYS A 665 26.24 -5.81 -24.44
CA LYS A 665 26.64 -6.57 -25.62
C LYS A 665 25.46 -6.50 -26.58
N SER A 666 25.55 -5.63 -27.59
CA SER A 666 24.65 -5.72 -28.73
C SER A 666 24.73 -7.16 -29.19
N VAL A 667 23.65 -7.92 -29.01
CA VAL A 667 23.52 -9.20 -29.68
C VAL A 667 23.55 -8.79 -31.15
N GLU A 668 24.68 -8.98 -31.81
CA GLU A 668 24.86 -8.59 -33.21
C GLU A 668 23.73 -9.27 -33.99
N SER A 669 22.72 -8.47 -34.34
CA SER A 669 21.56 -8.89 -35.13
C SER A 669 21.98 -9.36 -36.53
N GLY A 670 23.23 -9.08 -36.93
CA GLY A 670 23.78 -9.34 -38.25
C GLY A 670 24.02 -10.80 -38.62
N SER A 671 23.99 -11.76 -37.69
CA SER A 671 24.30 -13.17 -38.04
C SER A 671 23.07 -14.04 -38.34
N ALA A 672 21.85 -13.66 -37.94
CA ALA A 672 20.73 -14.62 -37.95
C ALA A 672 19.75 -14.44 -39.12
N VAL A 673 19.59 -13.23 -39.66
CA VAL A 673 18.69 -13.00 -40.82
C VAL A 673 19.33 -13.48 -42.13
N SER A 674 20.66 -13.47 -42.21
CA SER A 674 21.40 -13.95 -43.38
C SER A 674 21.21 -15.44 -43.71
N ASP A 675 20.66 -16.20 -42.78
CA ASP A 675 20.47 -17.65 -42.92
C ASP A 675 19.15 -18.02 -43.63
N LEU A 676 18.25 -17.05 -43.85
CA LEU A 676 17.02 -17.26 -44.61
C LEU A 676 17.20 -16.97 -46.09
N SER A 677 16.57 -17.79 -46.94
CA SER A 677 16.47 -17.47 -48.37
C SER A 677 15.60 -16.21 -48.59
N GLU A 678 15.77 -15.52 -49.73
CA GLU A 678 14.90 -14.37 -50.07
C GLU A 678 13.42 -14.79 -50.14
N GLU A 679 13.14 -16.01 -50.62
CA GLU A 679 11.79 -16.58 -50.67
C GLU A 679 11.23 -16.83 -49.27
N SER A 680 12.01 -17.48 -48.38
CA SER A 680 11.60 -17.72 -47.00
C SER A 680 11.43 -16.42 -46.21
N THR A 681 12.29 -15.42 -46.44
CA THR A 681 12.17 -14.09 -45.82
C THR A 681 10.86 -13.42 -46.26
N ALA A 682 10.57 -13.39 -47.57
CA ALA A 682 9.33 -12.80 -48.08
C ALA A 682 8.09 -13.52 -47.52
N LEU A 683 8.11 -14.84 -47.45
CA LEU A 683 7.00 -15.63 -46.91
C LEU A 683 6.82 -15.43 -45.40
N LEU A 684 7.93 -15.32 -44.64
CA LEU A 684 7.88 -15.02 -43.21
C LEU A 684 7.32 -13.62 -42.96
N CYS A 685 7.76 -12.61 -43.72
CA CYS A 685 7.20 -11.25 -43.65
C CYS A 685 5.69 -11.26 -43.89
N GLU A 686 5.22 -11.95 -44.93
CA GLU A 686 3.80 -12.10 -45.24
C GLU A 686 3.01 -12.63 -44.03
N LYS A 687 3.53 -13.69 -43.36
CA LYS A 687 2.87 -14.28 -42.18
C LYS A 687 3.03 -13.47 -40.90
N LEU A 688 4.09 -12.67 -40.78
CA LEU A 688 4.31 -11.73 -39.68
C LEU A 688 3.62 -10.37 -39.90
N CYS A 689 2.86 -10.18 -40.98
CA CYS A 689 2.29 -8.87 -41.31
C CYS A 689 1.55 -8.22 -40.11
N ASN A 690 0.72 -8.97 -39.38
CA ASN A 690 0.00 -8.44 -38.21
C ASN A 690 0.95 -8.02 -37.08
N GLU A 691 1.96 -8.84 -36.78
CA GLU A 691 3.01 -8.51 -35.80
C GLU A 691 3.82 -7.28 -36.22
N ILE A 692 4.08 -7.10 -37.53
CA ILE A 692 4.71 -5.90 -38.10
C ILE A 692 3.83 -4.67 -37.90
N GLN A 693 2.51 -4.76 -38.09
CA GLN A 693 1.61 -3.63 -37.81
C GLN A 693 1.58 -3.29 -36.33
N VAL A 694 1.61 -4.29 -35.43
CA VAL A 694 1.76 -4.07 -33.98
C VAL A 694 3.06 -3.34 -33.67
N TYR A 695 4.19 -3.80 -34.22
CA TYR A 695 5.48 -3.14 -34.06
C TYR A 695 5.43 -1.67 -34.54
N LYS A 696 4.86 -1.39 -35.72
CA LYS A 696 4.67 -0.02 -36.23
C LYS A 696 3.89 0.87 -35.25
N LYS A 697 2.84 0.33 -34.61
CA LYS A 697 2.06 1.07 -33.60
C LYS A 697 2.86 1.32 -32.32
N ILE A 698 3.62 0.33 -31.83
CA ILE A 698 4.51 0.50 -30.66
C ILE A 698 5.54 1.61 -30.92
N ILE A 699 6.23 1.56 -32.07
CA ILE A 699 7.19 2.60 -32.48
C ILE A 699 6.50 3.98 -32.62
N GLY A 700 5.31 4.02 -33.22
CA GLY A 700 4.54 5.25 -33.39
C GLY A 700 4.18 5.91 -32.05
N ALA A 701 3.82 5.10 -31.06
CA ALA A 701 3.44 5.54 -29.72
C ALA A 701 4.62 5.88 -28.79
N ALA A 702 5.85 5.53 -29.19
CA ALA A 702 7.04 5.78 -28.38
C ALA A 702 7.20 7.29 -28.08
N VAL A 703 7.25 7.65 -26.80
CA VAL A 703 7.39 9.05 -26.36
C VAL A 703 8.87 9.50 -26.29
N ASN A 704 9.79 8.55 -26.16
CA ASN A 704 11.23 8.81 -26.09
C ASN A 704 11.93 8.81 -27.47
N LEU A 705 11.25 8.45 -28.56
CA LEU A 705 11.85 8.43 -29.89
C LEU A 705 11.45 9.68 -30.69
N SER A 706 12.43 10.34 -31.30
CA SER A 706 12.22 11.40 -32.27
C SER A 706 11.56 10.88 -33.56
N PRO A 707 10.92 11.74 -34.37
CA PRO A 707 10.40 11.35 -35.68
C PRO A 707 11.45 10.69 -36.58
N GLU A 708 12.70 11.16 -36.53
CA GLU A 708 13.82 10.62 -37.31
C GLU A 708 14.20 9.21 -36.83
N GLU A 709 14.21 8.97 -35.52
CA GLU A 709 14.48 7.64 -34.96
C GLU A 709 13.36 6.66 -35.28
N LYS A 710 12.09 7.10 -35.19
CA LYS A 710 10.93 6.30 -35.62
C LYS A 710 11.05 5.95 -37.10
N GLY A 711 11.39 6.91 -37.95
CA GLY A 711 11.62 6.71 -39.38
C GLY A 711 12.73 5.69 -39.66
N ARG A 712 13.88 5.83 -38.97
CA ARG A 712 15.01 4.90 -39.10
C ARG A 712 14.61 3.45 -38.84
N SER A 713 13.82 3.20 -37.79
CA SER A 713 13.35 1.84 -37.48
C SER A 713 12.41 1.26 -38.54
N LEU A 714 11.60 2.09 -39.16
CA LEU A 714 10.74 1.66 -40.27
C LEU A 714 11.54 1.43 -41.54
N ASP A 715 12.58 2.22 -41.81
CA ASP A 715 13.49 2.02 -42.93
C ASP A 715 14.30 0.72 -42.78
N GLU A 716 14.85 0.46 -41.59
CA GLU A 716 15.53 -0.82 -41.27
C GLU A 716 14.59 -2.02 -41.44
N LEU A 717 13.34 -1.91 -41.00
CA LEU A 717 12.34 -2.96 -41.21
C LEU A 717 12.00 -3.14 -42.69
N LYS A 718 11.94 -2.06 -43.46
CA LYS A 718 11.63 -2.06 -44.90
C LYS A 718 12.71 -2.76 -45.73
N GLU A 719 13.96 -2.79 -45.27
CA GLU A 719 15.01 -3.58 -45.91
C GLU A 719 14.69 -5.10 -45.89
N SER A 720 14.08 -5.58 -44.80
CA SER A 720 13.66 -6.99 -44.67
C SER A 720 12.26 -7.29 -45.22
N CYS A 721 11.28 -6.43 -44.97
CA CYS A 721 9.85 -6.66 -45.27
C CYS A 721 9.22 -5.46 -46.01
N PRO A 722 9.65 -5.14 -47.25
CA PRO A 722 9.26 -3.90 -47.90
C PRO A 722 7.76 -3.79 -48.21
N LYS A 723 7.08 -4.92 -48.44
CA LYS A 723 5.65 -4.95 -48.79
C LYS A 723 4.78 -4.68 -47.56
N GLU A 724 5.10 -5.32 -46.45
CA GLU A 724 4.31 -5.29 -45.21
C GLU A 724 4.48 -3.95 -44.49
N VAL A 725 5.66 -3.33 -44.57
CA VAL A 725 5.86 -1.98 -44.02
C VAL A 725 5.03 -0.93 -44.78
N ALA A 726 4.87 -1.09 -46.09
CA ALA A 726 4.18 -0.15 -46.97
C ALA A 726 2.65 -0.16 -46.84
N VAL A 727 2.06 -1.20 -46.22
CA VAL A 727 0.62 -1.29 -45.97
C VAL A 727 0.28 -0.94 -44.53
N ASP A 728 -0.91 -0.40 -44.29
CA ASP A 728 -1.40 -0.02 -42.95
C ASP A 728 -2.21 -1.13 -42.27
N SER A 729 -2.61 -2.16 -43.02
CA SER A 729 -3.31 -3.34 -42.54
C SER A 729 -2.98 -4.57 -43.38
N CYS A 730 -3.26 -5.75 -42.83
CA CYS A 730 -2.97 -7.04 -43.45
C CYS A 730 -4.26 -7.66 -44.00
N GLU A 731 -4.11 -8.58 -44.96
CA GLU A 731 -5.26 -9.31 -45.53
C GLU A 731 -5.92 -10.23 -44.49
N VAL A 732 -5.14 -10.81 -43.59
CA VAL A 732 -5.63 -11.65 -42.49
C VAL A 732 -5.96 -10.78 -41.29
N ALA A 733 -7.18 -10.89 -40.77
CA ALA A 733 -7.60 -10.19 -39.56
C ALA A 733 -6.70 -10.51 -38.36
N LEU A 734 -6.49 -9.51 -37.50
CA LEU A 734 -5.72 -9.66 -36.27
C LEU A 734 -6.35 -10.76 -35.38
N PRO A 735 -5.59 -11.76 -34.89
CA PRO A 735 -6.14 -12.83 -34.05
C PRO A 735 -6.76 -12.30 -32.76
N ASP A 736 -7.92 -12.84 -32.35
CA ASP A 736 -8.49 -12.49 -31.04
C ASP A 736 -7.75 -13.20 -29.91
N ILE A 737 -6.94 -12.45 -29.16
CA ILE A 737 -6.17 -12.94 -28.02
C ILE A 737 -6.85 -12.71 -26.66
N THR A 738 -8.15 -12.39 -26.64
CA THR A 738 -8.92 -12.09 -25.42
C THR A 738 -8.76 -13.18 -24.36
N SER A 739 -8.90 -14.46 -24.72
CA SER A 739 -8.69 -15.60 -23.81
C SER A 739 -7.28 -15.66 -23.22
N LYS A 740 -6.27 -15.26 -24.00
CA LYS A 740 -4.87 -15.24 -23.57
C LYS A 740 -4.60 -14.08 -22.60
N LEU A 741 -5.24 -12.93 -22.82
CA LEU A 741 -5.22 -11.80 -21.89
C LEU A 741 -5.93 -12.14 -20.57
N TYR A 742 -7.08 -12.83 -20.62
CA TYR A 742 -7.78 -13.33 -19.42
C TYR A 742 -6.88 -14.23 -18.57
N LEU A 743 -6.22 -15.22 -19.19
CA LEU A 743 -5.38 -16.18 -18.46
C LEU A 743 -4.19 -15.54 -17.74
N SER A 744 -3.68 -14.44 -18.28
CA SER A 744 -2.43 -13.83 -17.82
C SER A 744 -2.63 -12.63 -16.88
N ARG A 745 -3.66 -11.82 -17.15
CA ARG A 745 -4.08 -10.73 -16.26
C ARG A 745 -5.07 -11.18 -15.19
N GLY A 746 -5.54 -12.44 -15.28
CA GLY A 746 -6.48 -13.10 -14.38
C GLY A 746 -7.84 -12.38 -14.25
N TYR A 747 -8.20 -11.61 -15.27
CA TYR A 747 -9.54 -11.06 -15.39
C TYR A 747 -10.60 -12.17 -15.27
N GLU A 748 -11.64 -11.94 -14.48
CA GLU A 748 -12.80 -12.85 -14.47
C GLU A 748 -13.36 -12.94 -15.90
N GLU A 749 -13.79 -14.12 -16.33
CA GLU A 749 -14.27 -14.40 -17.70
C GLU A 749 -15.47 -13.51 -18.15
N ASN A 750 -16.08 -12.80 -17.19
CA ASN A 750 -17.17 -11.83 -17.36
C ASN A 750 -16.70 -10.36 -17.53
N LEU A 751 -15.40 -10.06 -17.34
CA LEU A 751 -14.80 -8.74 -17.57
C LEU A 751 -14.61 -8.51 -19.07
N ARG A 752 -15.58 -7.90 -19.76
CA ARG A 752 -15.38 -7.53 -21.17
C ARG A 752 -14.16 -6.62 -21.31
N LEU A 753 -13.07 -7.11 -21.91
CA LEU A 753 -12.10 -6.25 -22.60
C LEU A 753 -12.85 -5.46 -23.67
N ASP A 754 -12.33 -4.30 -24.08
CA ASP A 754 -12.93 -3.60 -25.21
C ASP A 754 -13.06 -4.54 -26.41
N LEU A 755 -14.22 -4.44 -27.08
CA LEU A 755 -14.56 -5.30 -28.21
C LEU A 755 -13.39 -5.26 -29.20
N PRO A 756 -12.90 -6.41 -29.69
CA PRO A 756 -11.84 -6.42 -30.68
C PRO A 756 -12.29 -5.57 -31.86
N THR A 757 -11.60 -4.46 -32.10
CA THR A 757 -11.92 -3.50 -33.15
C THR A 757 -11.54 -4.05 -34.53
N GLY A 758 -10.77 -5.14 -34.58
CA GLY A 758 -10.09 -5.62 -35.78
C GLY A 758 -8.84 -4.80 -36.12
N ASP A 759 -8.58 -3.72 -35.37
CA ASP A 759 -7.43 -2.83 -35.54
C ASP A 759 -6.41 -3.06 -34.42
N VAL A 760 -5.14 -2.82 -34.75
CA VAL A 760 -4.05 -2.83 -33.77
C VAL A 760 -4.18 -1.64 -32.82
N THR A 761 -4.47 -1.92 -31.54
CA THR A 761 -4.57 -0.91 -30.48
C THR A 761 -3.55 -1.16 -29.37
N ILE A 762 -2.96 -0.09 -28.83
CA ILE A 762 -2.19 -0.17 -27.58
C ILE A 762 -3.19 0.00 -26.44
N GLY A 763 -3.28 -1.06 -25.65
CA GLY A 763 -4.14 -1.21 -24.51
C GLY A 763 -5.59 -1.56 -24.83
N ARG A 764 -5.98 -2.80 -24.49
CA ARG A 764 -7.37 -3.29 -24.43
C ARG A 764 -7.80 -3.66 -23.02
N SER A 765 -6.85 -3.64 -22.08
CA SER A 765 -7.10 -3.97 -20.70
C SER A 765 -7.83 -2.80 -20.05
N LEU A 766 -9.01 -3.09 -19.50
CA LEU A 766 -9.66 -2.19 -18.57
C LEU A 766 -8.91 -2.28 -17.24
N HIS A 767 -8.68 -1.13 -16.60
CA HIS A 767 -8.13 -1.09 -15.24
C HIS A 767 -8.94 -2.07 -14.36
N PRO A 768 -8.28 -3.03 -13.67
CA PRO A 768 -8.94 -3.78 -12.62
C PRO A 768 -9.41 -2.74 -11.61
N GLN A 769 -10.72 -2.71 -11.38
CA GLN A 769 -11.28 -1.74 -10.43
C GLN A 769 -10.52 -1.86 -9.10
N PRO A 770 -10.16 -0.73 -8.48
CA PRO A 770 -9.51 -0.74 -7.18
C PRO A 770 -10.37 -1.57 -6.21
N PRO A 771 -9.75 -2.28 -5.25
CA PRO A 771 -10.51 -3.03 -4.26
C PRO A 771 -11.47 -2.06 -3.59
N SER A 772 -12.74 -2.45 -3.54
CA SER A 772 -13.78 -1.68 -2.89
C SER A 772 -13.45 -1.46 -1.40
N PRO A 773 -13.92 -0.40 -0.73
CA PRO A 773 -13.68 -0.18 0.70
C PRO A 773 -13.95 -1.43 1.56
N TYR A 774 -14.99 -2.21 1.22
CA TYR A 774 -15.28 -3.48 1.88
C TYR A 774 -14.13 -4.50 1.75
N GLU A 775 -13.55 -4.63 0.56
CA GLU A 775 -12.44 -5.53 0.28
C GLU A 775 -11.12 -5.02 0.86
N GLN A 776 -10.99 -3.72 1.09
CA GLN A 776 -9.85 -3.15 1.82
C GLN A 776 -9.94 -3.48 3.32
N ILE A 777 -11.13 -3.33 3.92
CA ILE A 777 -11.38 -3.68 5.33
C ILE A 777 -11.27 -5.21 5.53
N TRP A 778 -11.72 -5.99 4.54
CA TRP A 778 -11.72 -7.46 4.59
C TRP A 778 -11.01 -8.08 3.38
N PRO A 779 -9.66 -8.10 3.34
CA PRO A 779 -8.87 -8.53 2.16
C PRO A 779 -9.16 -9.95 1.66
N ASP A 780 -9.60 -10.84 2.54
CA ASP A 780 -9.93 -12.23 2.21
C ASP A 780 -11.33 -12.41 1.61
N LEU A 781 -12.13 -11.35 1.58
CA LEU A 781 -13.52 -11.38 1.15
C LEU A 781 -13.69 -10.57 -0.13
N LYS A 782 -14.75 -10.90 -0.89
CA LYS A 782 -15.14 -10.18 -2.10
C LYS A 782 -16.41 -9.39 -1.85
N LEU A 783 -16.51 -8.22 -2.46
CA LEU A 783 -17.72 -7.42 -2.43
C LEU A 783 -18.88 -8.25 -3.02
N PRO A 784 -19.98 -8.47 -2.27
CA PRO A 784 -21.09 -9.27 -2.77
C PRO A 784 -21.66 -8.70 -4.06
N LEU A 785 -22.07 -9.57 -5.00
CA LEU A 785 -22.55 -9.15 -6.33
C LEU A 785 -23.67 -8.12 -6.25
N TYR A 786 -24.59 -8.26 -5.28
CA TYR A 786 -25.71 -7.32 -5.10
C TYR A 786 -25.29 -5.91 -4.70
N MET A 787 -24.06 -5.74 -4.17
CA MET A 787 -23.46 -4.44 -3.84
C MET A 787 -22.59 -3.88 -4.97
N LYS A 788 -22.27 -4.68 -5.98
CA LYS A 788 -21.53 -4.18 -7.12
C LYS A 788 -22.43 -3.28 -7.96
N LYS A 789 -21.93 -2.09 -8.25
CA LYS A 789 -22.51 -1.13 -9.18
C LYS A 789 -22.35 -1.64 -10.62
N ASP A 790 -23.31 -1.35 -11.50
CA ASP A 790 -23.20 -1.63 -12.93
C ASP A 790 -22.06 -0.80 -13.53
N ARG A 791 -21.24 -1.44 -14.37
CA ARG A 791 -20.01 -0.85 -14.93
C ARG A 791 -20.27 0.27 -15.92
N GLN A 792 -21.48 0.40 -16.42
CA GLN A 792 -21.84 1.56 -17.23
C GLN A 792 -21.64 2.89 -16.48
N PHE A 793 -21.57 2.85 -15.13
CA PHE A 793 -21.21 3.98 -14.30
C PHE A 793 -19.70 3.94 -14.01
N ALA A 794 -18.94 4.88 -14.59
CA ALA A 794 -17.49 5.00 -14.37
C ALA A 794 -17.19 5.58 -12.98
N ILE A 795 -17.30 4.76 -11.94
CA ILE A 795 -17.19 5.14 -10.52
C ILE A 795 -15.91 5.92 -10.22
N GLU A 796 -14.79 5.51 -10.81
CA GLU A 796 -13.46 6.13 -10.61
C GLU A 796 -13.38 7.56 -11.16
N SER A 797 -14.23 7.90 -12.13
CA SER A 797 -14.27 9.23 -12.72
C SER A 797 -15.10 10.23 -11.90
N VAL A 798 -15.81 9.77 -10.86
CA VAL A 798 -16.62 10.63 -10.00
C VAL A 798 -15.68 11.43 -9.08
N PRO A 799 -15.68 12.78 -9.16
CA PRO A 799 -14.89 13.62 -8.28
C PRO A 799 -15.18 13.32 -6.80
N SER A 800 -14.16 13.41 -5.93
CA SER A 800 -14.31 13.10 -4.50
C SER A 800 -15.41 13.91 -3.83
N ASP A 801 -15.56 15.20 -4.20
CA ASP A 801 -16.62 16.11 -3.72
C ASP A 801 -18.03 15.77 -4.23
N LYS A 802 -18.16 14.75 -5.08
CA LYS A 802 -19.43 14.23 -5.60
C LYS A 802 -19.71 12.79 -5.21
N LYS A 803 -18.71 12.04 -4.73
CA LYS A 803 -18.86 10.63 -4.35
C LYS A 803 -19.95 10.49 -3.28
N THR A 804 -20.93 9.64 -3.59
CA THR A 804 -22.11 9.45 -2.74
C THR A 804 -22.20 7.99 -2.31
N CYS A 805 -22.22 7.76 -1.00
CA CYS A 805 -22.49 6.45 -0.40
C CYS A 805 -24.01 6.26 -0.25
N PHE A 806 -24.54 5.18 -0.83
CA PHE A 806 -25.94 4.80 -0.70
C PHE A 806 -26.17 3.95 0.55
N VAL A 807 -26.98 4.43 1.50
CA VAL A 807 -27.22 3.74 2.78
C VAL A 807 -28.60 3.07 2.77
N HIS A 808 -28.60 1.74 2.63
CA HIS A 808 -29.82 0.93 2.61
C HIS A 808 -30.11 0.29 3.97
N VAL A 809 -31.09 0.86 4.67
CA VAL A 809 -31.51 0.39 6.00
C VAL A 809 -32.75 -0.50 5.94
N GLY A 810 -32.60 -1.81 6.15
CA GLY A 810 -33.75 -2.69 6.38
C GLY A 810 -34.77 -2.71 5.21
N LYS A 811 -36.07 -2.54 5.51
CA LYS A 811 -37.17 -2.58 4.51
C LYS A 811 -37.70 -1.19 4.12
N THR A 812 -36.80 -0.28 3.76
CA THR A 812 -37.08 1.12 3.39
C THR A 812 -37.07 1.37 1.87
N ALA A 813 -37.54 0.43 1.06
CA ALA A 813 -37.46 0.53 -0.42
C ALA A 813 -36.03 0.65 -1.02
N GLY A 814 -34.97 0.40 -0.25
CA GLY A 814 -33.60 0.55 -0.77
C GLY A 814 -33.21 -0.44 -1.86
N SER A 815 -33.88 -1.59 -2.03
CA SER A 815 -33.74 -2.41 -3.25
C SER A 815 -34.24 -1.67 -4.49
N THR A 816 -35.40 -1.02 -4.41
CA THR A 816 -35.95 -0.22 -5.52
C THR A 816 -35.01 0.93 -5.89
N VAL A 817 -34.58 1.71 -4.90
CA VAL A 817 -33.65 2.83 -5.11
C VAL A 817 -32.28 2.32 -5.59
N GLY A 818 -31.76 1.25 -4.98
CA GLY A 818 -30.50 0.60 -5.34
C GLY A 818 -30.48 0.12 -6.79
N CYS A 819 -31.55 -0.51 -7.27
CA CYS A 819 -31.69 -0.88 -8.68
C CYS A 819 -31.73 0.34 -9.59
N ALA A 820 -32.50 1.37 -9.23
CA ALA A 820 -32.63 2.58 -10.03
C ALA A 820 -31.30 3.34 -10.17
N ILE A 821 -30.45 3.32 -9.14
CA ILE A 821 -29.09 3.88 -9.25
C ILE A 821 -28.10 2.87 -9.85
N GLY A 822 -28.45 1.62 -10.12
CA GLY A 822 -27.58 0.67 -10.82
C GLY A 822 -26.77 -0.28 -9.94
N PHE A 823 -27.13 -0.49 -8.67
CA PHE A 823 -26.66 -1.64 -7.89
C PHE A 823 -27.49 -2.89 -8.20
N ASN A 824 -26.91 -4.09 -8.03
CA ASN A 824 -27.59 -5.36 -8.31
C ASN A 824 -28.46 -5.88 -7.14
N LEU A 825 -29.07 -4.98 -6.37
CA LEU A 825 -29.77 -5.30 -5.13
C LEU A 825 -31.19 -5.85 -5.41
N HIS A 826 -31.29 -7.15 -5.66
CA HIS A 826 -32.55 -7.87 -5.95
C HIS A 826 -33.28 -7.38 -7.22
N CYS A 827 -32.55 -6.87 -8.20
CA CYS A 827 -33.12 -6.34 -9.43
C CYS A 827 -33.54 -7.48 -10.37
N SER A 828 -34.83 -7.53 -10.72
CA SER A 828 -35.34 -8.43 -11.77
C SER A 828 -35.15 -7.86 -13.18
N SER A 829 -34.89 -6.57 -13.30
CA SER A 829 -34.63 -5.86 -14.56
C SER A 829 -33.58 -4.76 -14.35
N LYS A 830 -32.80 -4.46 -15.40
CA LYS A 830 -31.74 -3.43 -15.38
C LYS A 830 -32.28 -2.01 -15.65
N VAL A 831 -33.40 -1.64 -15.05
CA VAL A 831 -33.93 -0.29 -15.24
C VAL A 831 -33.15 0.66 -14.34
N THR A 832 -32.36 1.53 -14.95
CA THR A 832 -31.65 2.61 -14.27
C THR A 832 -32.39 3.92 -14.50
N ALA A 833 -32.45 4.76 -13.47
CA ALA A 833 -33.00 6.10 -13.58
C ALA A 833 -32.05 7.00 -14.38
N ALA A 834 -32.59 8.04 -15.00
CA ALA A 834 -31.78 9.11 -15.55
C ALA A 834 -31.24 9.98 -14.41
N GLY A 835 -30.13 10.69 -14.68
CA GLY A 835 -29.59 11.71 -13.78
C GLY A 835 -28.15 11.51 -13.35
N VAL A 836 -27.66 12.48 -12.60
CA VAL A 836 -26.35 12.46 -11.95
C VAL A 836 -26.36 11.60 -10.69
N PHE A 837 -27.49 11.42 -9.99
CA PHE A 837 -27.53 10.60 -8.79
C PHE A 837 -27.13 9.13 -9.05
N PRO A 838 -27.64 8.44 -10.10
CA PRO A 838 -27.12 7.14 -10.51
C PRO A 838 -25.61 7.13 -10.80
N MET A 839 -25.06 8.20 -11.38
CA MET A 839 -23.63 8.31 -11.69
C MET A 839 -22.79 8.50 -10.42
N TYR A 840 -23.23 9.35 -9.49
CA TYR A 840 -22.48 9.75 -8.32
C TYR A 840 -22.61 8.81 -7.12
N ALA A 841 -23.62 7.93 -7.11
CA ALA A 841 -23.75 6.87 -6.12
C ALA A 841 -22.71 5.76 -6.38
N THR A 842 -21.50 5.95 -5.89
CA THR A 842 -20.33 5.10 -6.17
C THR A 842 -20.30 3.83 -5.33
N HIS A 843 -20.88 3.89 -4.13
CA HIS A 843 -20.69 2.93 -3.05
C HIS A 843 -21.99 2.63 -2.32
N MET A 844 -22.05 1.52 -1.57
CA MET A 844 -23.26 1.15 -0.80
C MET A 844 -22.94 0.61 0.59
N PHE A 845 -23.75 1.01 1.56
CA PHE A 845 -23.79 0.44 2.88
C PHE A 845 -25.12 -0.32 3.08
N HIS A 846 -25.04 -1.64 3.23
CA HIS A 846 -26.21 -2.48 3.46
C HIS A 846 -25.95 -3.59 4.48
N ALA A 847 -26.78 -3.64 5.54
CA ALA A 847 -26.66 -4.61 6.63
C ALA A 847 -25.25 -4.54 7.27
N GLN A 848 -24.56 -5.67 7.47
CA GLN A 848 -23.20 -5.66 8.00
C GLN A 848 -22.12 -5.25 7.00
N MET A 849 -22.46 -5.08 5.71
CA MET A 849 -21.48 -4.81 4.67
C MET A 849 -21.34 -3.31 4.45
N TYR A 850 -20.22 -2.77 4.92
CA TYR A 850 -19.85 -1.37 4.72
C TYR A 850 -18.88 -1.28 3.54
N ASP A 851 -19.37 -0.78 2.41
CA ASP A 851 -18.58 -0.55 1.20
C ASP A 851 -18.52 0.93 0.84
N CYS A 852 -18.34 1.81 1.82
CA CYS A 852 -18.28 3.25 1.60
C CYS A 852 -16.92 3.81 2.01
N GLU A 853 -16.49 4.87 1.32
CA GLU A 853 -15.34 5.64 1.77
C GLU A 853 -15.79 6.57 2.91
N ASP A 854 -15.00 6.67 3.98
CA ASP A 854 -15.29 7.57 5.10
C ASP A 854 -15.19 9.05 4.68
N ASP A 855 -14.56 9.37 3.54
CA ASP A 855 -14.50 10.70 2.94
C ASP A 855 -15.56 10.94 1.85
N SER A 856 -16.55 10.04 1.70
CA SER A 856 -17.66 10.24 0.76
C SER A 856 -18.34 11.59 1.02
N ALA A 857 -18.46 12.43 -0.01
CA ALA A 857 -19.07 13.75 0.11
C ALA A 857 -20.49 13.71 0.68
N PHE A 858 -21.26 12.67 0.33
CA PHE A 858 -22.64 12.49 0.78
C PHE A 858 -22.96 11.05 1.19
N PHE A 859 -23.83 10.91 2.18
CA PHE A 859 -24.47 9.65 2.57
C PHE A 859 -25.98 9.76 2.37
N VAL A 860 -26.52 9.03 1.39
CA VAL A 860 -27.97 9.06 1.07
C VAL A 860 -28.67 7.91 1.80
N PHE A 861 -29.42 8.23 2.84
CA PHE A 861 -30.24 7.27 3.57
C PHE A 861 -31.58 7.06 2.89
N VAL A 862 -31.98 5.81 2.67
CA VAL A 862 -33.39 5.51 2.40
C VAL A 862 -34.08 5.14 3.69
N VAL A 863 -35.07 5.94 4.07
CA VAL A 863 -35.81 5.81 5.33
C VAL A 863 -37.29 5.55 5.06
N ARG A 864 -37.97 5.06 6.09
CA ARG A 864 -39.40 4.78 6.15
C ARG A 864 -39.86 5.05 7.59
N ASN A 865 -41.14 5.36 7.77
CA ASN A 865 -41.78 5.36 9.09
C ASN A 865 -41.32 4.12 9.90
N PRO A 866 -40.72 4.29 11.10
CA PRO A 866 -40.15 3.20 11.87
C PRO A 866 -41.11 2.04 12.16
N LEU A 867 -42.39 2.32 12.45
CA LEU A 867 -43.40 1.28 12.71
C LEU A 867 -43.67 0.46 11.44
N GLU A 868 -43.96 1.14 10.34
CA GLU A 868 -44.21 0.54 9.03
C GLU A 868 -43.02 -0.28 8.52
N ARG A 869 -41.80 0.21 8.78
CA ARG A 869 -40.57 -0.53 8.49
C ARG A 869 -40.50 -1.83 9.31
N MET A 870 -40.81 -1.80 10.61
CA MET A 870 -40.77 -3.00 11.45
C MET A 870 -41.83 -4.02 11.06
N ILE A 871 -43.05 -3.59 10.72
CA ILE A 871 -44.09 -4.48 10.17
C ILE A 871 -43.56 -5.15 8.90
N SER A 872 -42.99 -4.37 7.97
CA SER A 872 -42.43 -4.90 6.74
C SER A 872 -41.24 -5.83 6.97
N ALA A 873 -40.39 -5.54 7.95
CA ALA A 873 -39.24 -6.37 8.31
C ALA A 873 -39.71 -7.70 8.92
N PHE A 874 -40.71 -7.67 9.82
CA PHE A 874 -41.27 -8.87 10.44
C PHE A 874 -41.80 -9.85 9.39
N ASN A 875 -42.63 -9.33 8.48
CA ASN A 875 -43.27 -10.12 7.45
C ASN A 875 -42.27 -10.66 6.43
N TYR A 876 -41.22 -9.90 6.11
CA TYR A 876 -40.18 -10.34 5.19
C TYR A 876 -39.24 -11.38 5.83
N ASP A 877 -38.87 -11.18 7.10
CA ASP A 877 -37.94 -12.07 7.79
C ASP A 877 -38.61 -13.39 8.25
N ASN A 878 -39.94 -13.44 8.34
CA ASN A 878 -40.66 -14.66 8.70
C ASN A 878 -40.71 -15.67 7.53
N PRO A 879 -40.03 -16.84 7.61
CA PRO A 879 -40.04 -17.84 6.54
C PRO A 879 -41.25 -18.80 6.62
N SER A 880 -42.31 -18.43 7.36
CA SER A 880 -43.50 -19.22 7.76
C SER A 880 -44.10 -20.18 6.72
N LYS A 881 -43.84 -19.95 5.43
CA LYS A 881 -44.33 -20.78 4.32
C LYS A 881 -43.48 -22.04 4.06
N ASP A 882 -42.16 -22.03 4.32
CA ASP A 882 -41.28 -23.20 4.08
C ASP A 882 -39.91 -23.09 4.80
N TRP A 883 -39.89 -23.46 6.09
CA TRP A 883 -38.65 -23.51 6.89
C TRP A 883 -37.61 -24.51 6.35
N GLY A 884 -38.04 -25.57 5.66
CA GLY A 884 -37.16 -26.57 5.07
C GLY A 884 -36.35 -25.96 3.92
N LYS A 885 -37.04 -25.29 2.99
CA LYS A 885 -36.41 -24.54 1.90
C LYS A 885 -35.50 -23.43 2.44
N PHE A 886 -35.96 -22.65 3.42
CA PHE A 886 -35.14 -21.58 4.00
C PHE A 886 -33.82 -22.11 4.57
N ARG A 887 -33.86 -23.24 5.31
CA ARG A 887 -32.66 -23.88 5.87
C ARG A 887 -31.70 -24.37 4.79
N VAL A 888 -32.22 -24.88 3.66
CA VAL A 888 -31.40 -25.32 2.52
C VAL A 888 -30.78 -24.12 1.79
N GLU A 889 -31.53 -23.04 1.59
CA GLU A 889 -31.11 -21.87 0.82
C GLU A 889 -30.11 -20.98 1.58
N TYR A 890 -30.37 -20.72 2.88
CA TYR A 890 -29.58 -19.78 3.70
C TYR A 890 -28.66 -20.49 4.71
N GLY A 891 -28.78 -21.81 4.86
CA GLY A 891 -27.94 -22.63 5.72
C GLY A 891 -28.35 -22.64 7.20
N GLU A 892 -27.71 -23.54 7.97
CA GLU A 892 -28.03 -23.81 9.38
C GLU A 892 -27.95 -22.58 10.27
N LYS A 893 -26.93 -21.76 10.06
CA LYS A 893 -26.66 -20.60 10.92
C LYS A 893 -27.80 -19.57 10.86
N HIS A 894 -28.24 -19.19 9.65
CA HIS A 894 -29.36 -18.28 9.46
C HIS A 894 -30.68 -18.89 9.95
N TYR A 895 -30.88 -20.19 9.71
CA TYR A 895 -32.03 -20.92 10.25
C TYR A 895 -32.12 -20.80 11.77
N GLN A 896 -31.04 -21.06 12.50
CA GLN A 896 -31.05 -21.00 13.97
C GLN A 896 -31.33 -19.60 14.52
N PHE A 897 -30.84 -18.55 13.86
CA PHE A 897 -31.13 -17.17 14.27
C PHE A 897 -32.62 -16.83 14.14
N ARG A 898 -33.24 -17.14 12.99
CA ARG A 898 -34.66 -16.86 12.76
C ARG A 898 -35.58 -17.76 13.59
N LYS A 899 -35.23 -19.03 13.76
CA LYS A 899 -36.02 -20.02 14.50
C LYS A 899 -36.37 -19.53 15.92
N LYS A 900 -35.42 -18.89 16.61
CA LYS A 900 -35.61 -18.41 17.99
C LYS A 900 -36.81 -17.47 18.16
N LEU A 901 -37.03 -16.57 17.20
CA LEU A 901 -38.12 -15.59 17.30
C LEU A 901 -39.40 -16.08 16.62
N TYR A 902 -39.27 -16.64 15.41
CA TYR A 902 -40.44 -16.93 14.57
C TYR A 902 -41.02 -18.35 14.75
N MET A 903 -40.27 -19.28 15.37
CA MET A 903 -40.72 -20.67 15.53
C MET A 903 -40.78 -21.11 16.99
N ASP A 904 -39.81 -20.71 17.80
CA ASP A 904 -39.74 -21.09 19.23
C ASP A 904 -40.63 -20.20 20.11
N CYS A 905 -41.14 -19.10 19.57
CA CYS A 905 -42.05 -18.19 20.24
C CYS A 905 -43.40 -18.14 19.51
N PRO A 906 -44.52 -17.88 20.22
CA PRO A 906 -45.86 -17.94 19.65
C PRO A 906 -46.22 -16.69 18.82
N PHE A 907 -45.27 -16.14 18.04
CA PHE A 907 -45.43 -14.90 17.29
C PHE A 907 -45.68 -15.19 15.81
N ASN A 908 -46.92 -15.47 15.43
CA ASN A 908 -47.26 -15.74 14.03
C ASN A 908 -47.44 -14.45 13.23
N THR A 909 -47.93 -13.41 13.90
CA THR A 909 -48.11 -12.06 13.37
C THR A 909 -47.31 -11.05 14.17
N PHE A 910 -47.14 -9.84 13.64
CA PHE A 910 -46.50 -8.75 14.39
C PHE A 910 -47.38 -8.28 15.56
N ASP A 911 -48.71 -8.43 15.46
CA ASP A 911 -49.65 -8.20 16.56
C ASP A 911 -49.43 -9.21 17.70
N ASP A 912 -49.20 -10.49 17.38
CA ASP A 912 -48.85 -11.50 18.40
C ASP A 912 -47.55 -11.15 19.14
N LEU A 913 -46.55 -10.63 18.42
CA LEU A 913 -45.29 -10.20 19.03
C LEU A 913 -45.55 -9.08 20.06
N ALA A 914 -46.44 -8.14 19.74
CA ALA A 914 -46.82 -7.07 20.65
C ALA A 914 -47.68 -7.58 21.83
N GLN A 915 -48.81 -8.23 21.55
CA GLN A 915 -49.77 -8.66 22.57
C GLN A 915 -49.24 -9.76 23.47
N LEU A 916 -48.54 -10.76 22.92
CA LEU A 916 -48.05 -11.90 23.70
C LEU A 916 -46.65 -11.62 24.27
N GLY A 917 -45.81 -10.91 23.51
CA GLY A 917 -44.40 -10.68 23.82
C GLY A 917 -44.09 -9.41 24.61
N LEU A 918 -44.79 -8.31 24.34
CA LEU A 918 -44.48 -6.99 24.93
C LEU A 918 -45.49 -6.54 25.99
N SER A 919 -46.75 -6.95 25.88
CA SER A 919 -47.79 -6.63 26.88
C SER A 919 -47.44 -7.21 28.25
N SER A 920 -47.73 -6.45 29.32
CA SER A 920 -47.61 -6.94 30.69
C SER A 920 -48.52 -8.14 30.98
N ASN A 921 -49.63 -8.26 30.23
CA ASN A 921 -50.60 -9.35 30.34
C ASN A 921 -50.34 -10.46 29.30
N GLY A 922 -49.25 -10.37 28.51
CA GLY A 922 -48.89 -11.34 27.50
C GLY A 922 -48.58 -12.72 28.09
N ASN A 923 -49.07 -13.78 27.44
CA ASN A 923 -48.93 -15.16 27.91
C ASN A 923 -47.66 -15.86 27.39
N ALA A 924 -46.77 -15.17 26.66
CA ALA A 924 -45.53 -15.75 26.19
C ALA A 924 -44.55 -16.03 27.35
N THR A 925 -43.62 -16.96 27.13
CA THR A 925 -42.58 -17.26 28.12
C THR A 925 -41.68 -16.05 28.35
N ALA A 926 -41.04 -15.96 29.53
CA ALA A 926 -40.11 -14.87 29.83
C ALA A 926 -38.99 -14.75 28.78
N GLU A 927 -38.49 -15.88 28.28
CA GLU A 927 -37.52 -15.92 27.19
C GLU A 927 -38.07 -15.28 25.90
N CYS A 928 -39.30 -15.63 25.50
CA CYS A 928 -39.91 -15.06 24.30
C CYS A 928 -40.24 -13.57 24.44
N ARG A 929 -40.63 -13.11 25.63
CA ARG A 929 -40.81 -11.68 25.92
C ARG A 929 -39.49 -10.92 25.78
N ASN A 930 -38.40 -11.47 26.29
CA ASN A 930 -37.06 -10.88 26.13
C ASN A 930 -36.64 -10.85 24.65
N ARG A 931 -36.88 -11.94 23.89
CA ARG A 931 -36.59 -11.99 22.45
C ARG A 931 -37.41 -10.98 21.66
N ALA A 932 -38.69 -10.78 22.00
CA ALA A 932 -39.55 -9.77 21.37
C ALA A 932 -38.99 -8.35 21.59
N ALA A 933 -38.65 -8.01 22.84
CA ALA A 933 -38.05 -6.71 23.15
C ALA A 933 -36.71 -6.52 22.42
N ALA A 934 -35.81 -7.50 22.50
CA ALA A 934 -34.49 -7.45 21.87
C ALA A 934 -34.55 -7.38 20.34
N ALA A 935 -35.57 -7.97 19.72
CA ALA A 935 -35.81 -7.86 18.27
C ALA A 935 -36.16 -6.42 17.87
N ILE A 936 -37.10 -5.77 18.58
CA ILE A 936 -37.52 -4.39 18.30
C ILE A 936 -36.40 -3.39 18.58
N GLU A 937 -35.65 -3.60 19.66
CA GLU A 937 -34.53 -2.76 20.08
C GLU A 937 -33.27 -2.99 19.22
N GLY A 938 -33.22 -4.05 18.41
CA GLY A 938 -32.09 -4.38 17.54
C GLY A 938 -30.84 -4.84 18.31
N THR A 939 -31.02 -5.38 19.52
CA THR A 939 -29.95 -5.81 20.44
C THR A 939 -29.60 -7.30 20.30
N GLU A 940 -30.50 -8.14 19.76
CA GLU A 940 -30.19 -9.53 19.37
C GLU A 940 -30.54 -9.78 17.90
N HIS A 941 -29.75 -10.64 17.23
CA HIS A 941 -29.89 -10.90 15.80
C HIS A 941 -30.88 -12.04 15.52
N PHE A 942 -32.15 -11.69 15.29
CA PHE A 942 -33.20 -12.60 14.81
C PHE A 942 -33.50 -12.48 13.31
N GLY A 943 -33.06 -11.39 12.70
CA GLY A 943 -33.15 -11.09 11.26
C GLY A 943 -32.34 -9.83 10.96
N CYS A 944 -31.77 -9.73 9.77
CA CYS A 944 -30.89 -8.61 9.41
C CYS A 944 -31.64 -7.27 9.37
N HIS A 945 -32.93 -7.26 9.05
CA HIS A 945 -33.71 -6.02 8.91
C HIS A 945 -34.13 -5.41 10.26
N PHE A 946 -34.19 -6.21 11.33
CA PHE A 946 -34.34 -5.74 12.71
C PHE A 946 -33.01 -5.36 13.32
N PHE A 947 -32.03 -6.24 13.12
CA PHE A 947 -30.74 -6.10 13.78
C PHE A 947 -30.01 -4.87 13.26
N PHE A 948 -29.83 -4.68 11.95
CA PHE A 948 -29.16 -3.49 11.40
C PHE A 948 -30.15 -2.31 11.23
N ASN A 949 -30.52 -1.71 12.36
CA ASN A 949 -31.46 -0.60 12.48
C ASN A 949 -30.85 0.77 12.10
N TYR A 950 -31.60 1.88 12.25
CA TYR A 950 -31.12 3.23 11.95
C TYR A 950 -29.95 3.62 12.83
N GLN A 951 -29.97 3.26 14.12
CA GLN A 951 -28.87 3.56 15.04
C GLN A 951 -27.55 3.02 14.50
N TYR A 952 -27.53 1.75 14.10
CA TYR A 952 -26.34 1.12 13.56
C TYR A 952 -25.80 1.84 12.33
N HIS A 953 -26.65 2.19 11.36
CA HIS A 953 -26.18 2.85 10.15
C HIS A 953 -25.72 4.29 10.39
N LEU A 954 -26.37 5.02 11.30
CA LEU A 954 -25.98 6.39 11.64
C LEU A 954 -24.68 6.46 12.43
N GLU A 955 -24.46 5.53 13.37
CA GLU A 955 -23.22 5.48 14.17
C GLU A 955 -22.06 4.82 13.40
N ALA A 956 -22.34 4.06 12.34
CA ALA A 956 -21.31 3.47 11.51
C ALA A 956 -20.71 4.46 10.50
N ILE A 957 -21.33 5.61 10.20
CA ILE A 957 -20.74 6.61 9.28
C ILE A 957 -19.97 7.69 10.06
N PRO A 958 -19.11 8.51 9.42
CA PRO A 958 -18.44 9.62 10.08
C PRO A 958 -19.42 10.56 10.78
N THR A 959 -19.03 11.09 11.95
CA THR A 959 -19.93 11.92 12.77
C THR A 959 -20.33 13.21 12.08
N ASP A 960 -19.45 13.76 11.26
CA ASP A 960 -19.57 14.99 10.48
C ASP A 960 -20.08 14.76 9.04
N ALA A 961 -20.40 13.53 8.66
CA ALA A 961 -20.90 13.19 7.34
C ALA A 961 -22.13 14.05 6.92
N THR A 962 -22.14 14.48 5.66
CA THR A 962 -23.27 15.17 5.04
C THR A 962 -24.34 14.17 4.65
N ILE A 963 -25.52 14.29 5.24
CA ILE A 963 -26.62 13.34 5.05
C ILE A 963 -27.63 13.91 4.06
N MET A 964 -28.06 13.07 3.13
CA MET A 964 -29.28 13.24 2.35
C MET A 964 -30.25 12.10 2.65
N THR A 965 -31.53 12.29 2.38
CA THR A 965 -32.57 11.32 2.73
C THR A 965 -33.62 11.19 1.65
N ILE A 966 -33.97 9.94 1.35
CA ILE A 966 -35.11 9.56 0.52
C ILE A 966 -36.11 8.85 1.42
N ARG A 967 -37.29 9.44 1.62
CA ARG A 967 -38.38 8.86 2.41
C ARG A 967 -39.21 7.94 1.52
N THR A 968 -39.50 6.74 2.01
CA THR A 968 -40.32 5.74 1.28
C THR A 968 -41.72 6.25 0.97
N GLU A 969 -42.24 7.13 1.83
CA GLU A 969 -43.54 7.76 1.69
C GLU A 969 -43.57 8.84 0.60
N HIS A 970 -42.39 9.36 0.20
CA HIS A 970 -42.21 10.51 -0.70
C HIS A 970 -41.06 10.27 -1.72
N LEU A 971 -41.01 9.05 -2.28
CA LEU A 971 -39.85 8.57 -3.05
C LEU A 971 -39.49 9.46 -4.24
N VAL A 972 -40.48 9.94 -5.00
CA VAL A 972 -40.27 10.69 -6.24
C VAL A 972 -39.80 12.11 -5.91
N GLU A 973 -40.48 12.76 -4.96
CA GLU A 973 -40.13 14.11 -4.51
C GLU A 973 -38.71 14.15 -3.94
N ASP A 974 -38.38 13.19 -3.08
CA ASP A 974 -37.08 13.17 -2.42
C ASP A 974 -35.95 12.73 -3.38
N TRP A 975 -36.22 11.85 -4.36
CA TRP A 975 -35.27 11.56 -5.44
C TRP A 975 -34.93 12.82 -6.22
N ASN A 976 -35.94 13.57 -6.67
CA ASN A 976 -35.75 14.82 -7.39
C ASN A 976 -34.99 15.86 -6.55
N SER A 977 -35.20 15.87 -5.23
CA SER A 977 -34.42 16.72 -4.32
C SER A 977 -32.96 16.29 -4.21
N VAL A 978 -32.67 14.98 -4.08
CA VAL A 978 -31.29 14.46 -4.08
C VAL A 978 -30.58 14.79 -5.39
N GLU A 979 -31.23 14.54 -6.52
CA GLU A 979 -30.71 14.86 -7.85
C GLU A 979 -30.32 16.34 -7.95
N TYR A 980 -31.20 17.25 -7.52
CA TYR A 980 -30.93 18.68 -7.56
C TYR A 980 -29.77 19.10 -6.63
N ASN A 981 -29.68 18.52 -5.43
CA ASN A 981 -28.59 18.83 -4.49
C ASN A 981 -27.22 18.31 -5.00
N LEU A 982 -27.22 17.28 -5.83
CA LEU A 982 -26.02 16.78 -6.51
C LEU A 982 -25.65 17.60 -7.76
N GLY A 983 -26.44 18.62 -8.12
CA GLY A 983 -26.22 19.49 -9.28
C GLY A 983 -26.95 19.05 -10.55
N GLY A 984 -27.87 18.09 -10.45
CA GLY A 984 -28.74 17.63 -11.54
C GLY A 984 -29.99 18.50 -11.73
N GLU A 985 -30.90 18.01 -12.58
CA GLU A 985 -32.14 18.71 -12.91
C GLU A 985 -33.21 18.56 -11.81
N ARG A 986 -33.96 19.64 -11.57
CA ARG A 986 -35.19 19.56 -10.76
C ARG A 986 -36.25 18.80 -11.56
N GLU A 987 -36.91 17.83 -10.93
CA GLU A 987 -38.01 17.06 -11.54
C GLU A 987 -37.59 16.06 -12.63
N ILE A 988 -36.37 15.50 -12.54
CA ILE A 988 -35.89 14.48 -13.50
C ILE A 988 -36.81 13.25 -13.59
N LEU A 989 -37.42 12.86 -12.47
CA LEU A 989 -38.49 11.88 -12.43
C LEU A 989 -39.82 12.64 -12.48
N GLY A 990 -40.38 12.75 -13.68
CA GLY A 990 -41.71 13.33 -13.90
C GLY A 990 -42.84 12.51 -13.26
N THR A 991 -44.07 13.03 -13.32
CA THR A 991 -45.26 12.40 -12.73
C THR A 991 -45.59 11.02 -13.30
N ASP A 992 -45.15 10.74 -14.52
CA ASP A 992 -45.41 9.50 -15.25
C ASP A 992 -44.24 8.50 -15.18
N GLN A 993 -43.28 8.72 -14.26
CA GLN A 993 -42.09 7.87 -14.14
C GLN A 993 -42.46 6.41 -13.81
N THR A 994 -41.80 5.47 -14.48
CA THR A 994 -41.99 4.03 -14.27
C THR A 994 -40.76 3.34 -13.69
N VAL A 995 -39.73 4.09 -13.29
CA VAL A 995 -38.45 3.53 -12.82
C VAL A 995 -38.55 3.14 -11.35
N LEU A 996 -39.08 4.04 -10.52
CA LEU A 996 -39.46 3.79 -9.13
C LEU A 996 -40.91 3.32 -9.11
N THR A 997 -41.18 2.12 -9.64
CA THR A 997 -42.54 1.57 -9.58
C THR A 997 -42.96 1.42 -8.12
N TYR A 998 -44.08 2.05 -7.77
CA TYR A 998 -44.76 1.90 -6.47
C TYR A 998 -45.41 0.51 -6.31
N THR A 999 -44.82 -0.54 -6.89
CA THR A 999 -45.19 -1.91 -6.56
C THR A 999 -44.64 -2.20 -5.18
N ASN A 1000 -45.42 -1.85 -4.17
CA ASN A 1000 -45.19 -2.22 -2.78
C ASN A 1000 -45.13 -3.77 -2.76
N VAL A 1001 -43.92 -4.36 -2.83
CA VAL A 1001 -43.69 -5.79 -3.07
C VAL A 1001 -44.29 -6.68 -1.95
N ASN A 1002 -44.82 -6.08 -0.90
CA ASN A 1002 -45.60 -6.72 0.15
C ASN A 1002 -47.04 -7.09 -0.28
N THR A 1003 -47.38 -7.10 -1.58
CA THR A 1003 -48.62 -7.77 -2.04
C THR A 1003 -48.63 -9.27 -1.72
N ALA A 1004 -47.46 -9.87 -1.43
CA ALA A 1004 -47.32 -11.27 -1.03
C ALA A 1004 -47.74 -11.60 0.42
N SER A 1005 -47.89 -10.59 1.29
CA SER A 1005 -48.48 -10.72 2.62
C SER A 1005 -49.89 -10.15 2.54
N GLY A 1006 -50.92 -10.99 2.70
CA GLY A 1006 -52.31 -10.54 2.74
C GLY A 1006 -52.51 -9.40 3.75
N ASP A 1007 -53.57 -8.62 3.60
CA ASP A 1007 -53.84 -7.44 4.45
C ASP A 1007 -53.90 -7.79 5.96
N GLU A 1008 -54.20 -9.04 6.28
CA GLU A 1008 -54.15 -9.61 7.64
C GLU A 1008 -52.79 -9.48 8.34
N PHE A 1009 -51.67 -9.45 7.60
CA PHE A 1009 -50.32 -9.32 8.17
C PHE A 1009 -49.87 -7.86 8.36
N LYS A 1010 -50.68 -6.89 7.94
CA LYS A 1010 -50.41 -5.45 8.11
C LYS A 1010 -51.18 -4.84 9.27
N HIS A 1011 -52.17 -5.57 9.81
CA HIS A 1011 -53.04 -5.04 10.86
C HIS A 1011 -52.39 -5.17 12.24
N LEU A 1012 -52.31 -4.06 12.97
CA LEU A 1012 -52.01 -4.00 14.39
C LEU A 1012 -53.23 -3.44 15.13
N SER A 1013 -53.58 -4.03 16.26
CA SER A 1013 -54.52 -3.39 17.18
C SER A 1013 -53.93 -2.08 17.73
N ASN A 1014 -54.79 -1.16 18.19
CA ASN A 1014 -54.33 0.10 18.79
C ASN A 1014 -53.40 -0.15 19.99
N ASP A 1015 -53.73 -1.15 20.82
CA ASP A 1015 -52.92 -1.54 21.98
C ASP A 1015 -51.55 -2.08 21.54
N SER A 1016 -51.50 -2.90 20.48
CA SER A 1016 -50.23 -3.41 19.93
C SER A 1016 -49.36 -2.29 19.38
N MET A 1017 -50.00 -1.34 18.68
CA MET A 1017 -49.33 -0.18 18.11
C MET A 1017 -48.67 0.65 19.23
N GLU A 1018 -49.39 0.93 20.32
CA GLU A 1018 -48.84 1.64 21.47
C GLU A 1018 -47.63 0.91 22.08
N LEU A 1019 -47.73 -0.40 22.32
CA LEU A 1019 -46.64 -1.23 22.87
C LEU A 1019 -45.39 -1.23 21.98
N ILE A 1020 -45.57 -1.36 20.66
CA ILE A 1020 -44.46 -1.35 19.69
C ILE A 1020 -43.84 0.04 19.62
N CYS A 1021 -44.65 1.10 19.54
CA CYS A 1021 -44.15 2.46 19.47
C CYS A 1021 -43.39 2.84 20.75
N GLU A 1022 -43.81 2.35 21.93
CA GLU A 1022 -43.06 2.53 23.18
C GLU A 1022 -41.65 1.94 23.06
N ARG A 1023 -41.53 0.71 22.57
CA ARG A 1023 -40.24 0.04 22.37
C ARG A 1023 -39.41 0.61 21.24
N LEU A 1024 -40.03 1.17 20.20
CA LEU A 1024 -39.36 1.85 19.10
C LEU A 1024 -38.90 3.26 19.44
N CYS A 1025 -39.13 3.77 20.65
CA CYS A 1025 -38.83 5.16 20.97
C CYS A 1025 -37.41 5.58 20.54
N ASN A 1026 -36.38 4.81 20.91
CA ASN A 1026 -34.99 5.13 20.58
C ASN A 1026 -34.76 5.18 19.05
N GLU A 1027 -35.30 4.19 18.33
CA GLU A 1027 -35.22 4.13 16.88
C GLU A 1027 -35.94 5.31 16.20
N ILE A 1028 -37.07 5.75 16.76
CA ILE A 1028 -37.81 6.94 16.34
C ILE A 1028 -36.97 8.21 16.54
N GLN A 1029 -36.25 8.34 17.66
CA GLN A 1029 -35.37 9.50 17.87
C GLN A 1029 -34.20 9.51 16.87
N VAL A 1030 -33.64 8.34 16.55
CA VAL A 1030 -32.60 8.24 15.52
C VAL A 1030 -33.17 8.60 14.14
N TYR A 1031 -34.37 8.13 13.79
CA TYR A 1031 -35.05 8.50 12.55
C TYR A 1031 -35.25 10.02 12.44
N LYS A 1032 -35.76 10.68 13.49
CA LYS A 1032 -35.90 12.15 13.55
C LYS A 1032 -34.54 12.84 13.36
N LYS A 1033 -33.48 12.31 13.98
CA LYS A 1033 -32.12 12.84 13.86
C LYS A 1033 -31.61 12.75 12.41
N ILE A 1034 -31.87 11.65 11.70
CA ILE A 1034 -31.52 11.51 10.28
C ILE A 1034 -32.26 12.56 9.46
N LEU A 1035 -33.59 12.69 9.62
CA LEU A 1035 -34.39 13.68 8.89
C LEU A 1035 -33.89 15.11 9.12
N ARG A 1036 -33.63 15.49 10.38
CA ARG A 1036 -33.19 16.84 10.75
C ARG A 1036 -31.76 17.16 10.28
N ARG A 1037 -30.90 16.15 10.09
CA ARG A 1037 -29.55 16.31 9.52
C ARG A 1037 -29.54 16.35 7.99
N SER A 1038 -30.67 16.01 7.36
CA SER A 1038 -30.77 15.85 5.93
C SER A 1038 -30.76 17.19 5.21
N ILE A 1039 -29.80 17.40 4.30
CA ILE A 1039 -29.66 18.68 3.60
C ILE A 1039 -30.67 18.87 2.47
N ASN A 1040 -31.23 17.78 1.93
CA ASN A 1040 -32.17 17.81 0.81
C ASN A 1040 -33.64 17.90 1.26
N LEU A 1041 -33.91 17.93 2.57
CA LEU A 1041 -35.26 18.07 3.11
C LEU A 1041 -35.44 19.46 3.72
N SER A 1042 -36.54 20.12 3.36
CA SER A 1042 -36.97 21.35 4.04
C SER A 1042 -37.55 21.05 5.43
N GLU A 1043 -37.56 22.05 6.32
CA GLU A 1043 -38.20 21.92 7.64
C GLU A 1043 -39.67 21.49 7.53
N LYS A 1044 -40.39 21.95 6.50
CA LYS A 1044 -41.77 21.53 6.23
C LYS A 1044 -41.86 20.03 5.93
N GLN A 1045 -40.97 19.49 5.10
CA GLN A 1045 -40.93 18.05 4.77
C GLN A 1045 -40.54 17.21 5.99
N VAL A 1046 -39.59 17.70 6.80
CA VAL A 1046 -39.22 17.03 8.07
C VAL A 1046 -40.43 16.98 9.01
N ASN A 1047 -41.15 18.09 9.18
CA ASN A 1047 -42.33 18.16 10.03
C ASN A 1047 -43.48 17.29 9.49
N GLU A 1048 -43.72 17.27 8.18
CA GLU A 1048 -44.69 16.38 7.54
C GLU A 1048 -44.44 14.92 7.90
N SER A 1049 -43.19 14.44 7.80
CA SER A 1049 -42.85 13.06 8.18
C SER A 1049 -42.97 12.79 9.67
N ILE A 1050 -42.69 13.79 10.52
CA ILE A 1050 -42.92 13.68 11.97
C ILE A 1050 -44.43 13.62 12.28
N GLU A 1051 -45.26 14.39 11.61
CA GLU A 1051 -46.72 14.38 11.76
C GLU A 1051 -47.33 13.06 11.27
N GLU A 1052 -46.87 12.53 10.13
CA GLU A 1052 -47.22 11.19 9.64
C GLU A 1052 -46.85 10.11 10.67
N LEU A 1053 -45.66 10.22 11.26
CA LEU A 1053 -45.23 9.31 12.32
C LEU A 1053 -46.09 9.43 13.58
N ILE A 1054 -46.43 10.64 14.03
CA ILE A 1054 -47.28 10.87 15.21
C ILE A 1054 -48.67 10.26 15.02
N LYS A 1055 -49.23 10.31 13.81
CA LYS A 1055 -50.52 9.66 13.50
C LYS A 1055 -50.49 8.14 13.73
N SER A 1056 -49.34 7.51 13.46
CA SER A 1056 -49.13 6.07 13.70
C SER A 1056 -48.59 5.73 15.10
N CYS A 1057 -47.85 6.63 15.73
CA CYS A 1057 -47.22 6.44 17.03
C CYS A 1057 -47.39 7.72 17.86
N ALA A 1058 -48.43 7.79 18.70
CA ALA A 1058 -48.73 9.01 19.45
C ALA A 1058 -47.56 9.48 20.35
N ASN A 1059 -46.79 8.54 20.90
CA ASN A 1059 -45.61 8.82 21.71
C ASN A 1059 -44.40 9.35 20.91
N ALA A 1060 -44.43 9.30 19.58
CA ALA A 1060 -43.41 9.91 18.72
C ALA A 1060 -43.39 11.44 18.83
N ALA A 1061 -44.40 12.07 19.44
CA ALA A 1061 -44.36 13.48 19.81
C ALA A 1061 -43.27 13.80 20.85
N SER A 1062 -42.81 12.80 21.62
CA SER A 1062 -41.72 12.98 22.58
C SER A 1062 -40.37 13.25 21.88
N GLU A 1063 -39.56 14.12 22.47
CA GLU A 1063 -38.17 14.40 22.06
C GLU A 1063 -37.14 13.55 22.85
N SER A 1064 -37.60 12.73 23.79
CA SER A 1064 -36.74 11.85 24.59
C SER A 1064 -37.38 10.51 24.88
N CYS A 1065 -36.55 9.50 25.15
CA CYS A 1065 -37.00 8.16 25.52
C CYS A 1065 -36.75 7.87 27.00
N PRO A 1066 -37.62 7.09 27.67
CA PRO A 1066 -37.40 6.67 29.06
C PRO A 1066 -36.15 5.80 29.23
N SER A 1067 -35.83 5.00 28.20
CA SER A 1067 -34.67 4.11 28.18
C SER A 1067 -33.49 4.77 27.45
N PRO A 1068 -32.24 4.56 27.90
CA PRO A 1068 -31.07 5.02 27.16
C PRO A 1068 -30.98 4.32 25.80
N LEU A 1069 -30.25 4.95 24.86
CA LEU A 1069 -29.92 4.35 23.58
C LEU A 1069 -29.05 3.09 23.81
N PRO A 1070 -29.32 1.94 23.15
CA PRO A 1070 -28.53 0.73 23.33
C PRO A 1070 -27.05 0.94 22.97
N ASP A 1071 -26.13 0.34 23.71
CA ASP A 1071 -24.71 0.30 23.33
C ASP A 1071 -24.51 -0.71 22.21
N ILE A 1072 -24.04 -0.25 21.05
CA ILE A 1072 -23.81 -1.06 19.85
C ILE A 1072 -22.32 -1.16 19.48
N THR A 1073 -21.41 -0.83 20.41
CA THR A 1073 -19.95 -0.84 20.17
C THR A 1073 -19.47 -2.19 19.62
N GLU A 1074 -19.92 -3.30 20.19
CA GLU A 1074 -19.56 -4.64 19.73
C GLU A 1074 -20.06 -4.91 18.31
N LYS A 1075 -21.28 -4.46 18.00
CA LYS A 1075 -21.92 -4.63 16.68
C LYS A 1075 -21.19 -3.83 15.61
N LEU A 1076 -20.78 -2.60 15.92
CA LEU A 1076 -19.94 -1.76 15.04
C LEU A 1076 -18.57 -2.42 14.84
N THR A 1077 -17.93 -2.87 15.91
CA THR A 1077 -16.63 -3.55 15.85
C THR A 1077 -16.66 -4.76 14.91
N ASN A 1078 -17.66 -5.62 15.07
CA ASN A 1078 -17.80 -6.84 14.30
C ASN A 1078 -18.12 -6.62 12.82
N SER A 1079 -18.65 -5.45 12.45
CA SER A 1079 -19.16 -5.17 11.10
C SER A 1079 -18.32 -4.14 10.32
N ARG A 1080 -17.75 -3.13 10.99
CA ARG A 1080 -16.86 -2.09 10.41
C ARG A 1080 -15.38 -2.44 10.49
N GLY A 1081 -15.00 -3.44 11.30
CA GLY A 1081 -13.59 -3.83 11.46
C GLY A 1081 -12.77 -2.89 12.36
N TYR A 1082 -13.43 -1.95 13.07
CA TYR A 1082 -12.77 -0.88 13.83
C TYR A 1082 -11.81 -1.32 14.96
N LEU A 1083 -11.66 -2.61 15.29
CA LEU A 1083 -10.79 -3.06 16.40
C LEU A 1083 -10.04 -4.37 16.12
N LYS A 1084 -9.46 -4.54 14.93
CA LYS A 1084 -8.28 -5.40 14.77
C LYS A 1084 -7.01 -4.55 14.70
N THR A 1085 -6.79 -3.71 15.70
CA THR A 1085 -5.46 -3.16 16.03
C THR A 1085 -4.72 -4.13 16.91
#